data_AF-A0A2V5W796-F1
#
_entry.id   AF-A0A2V5W796-F1
#
_cell.length_a   1.000
_cell.length_b   1.000
_cell.length_c   1.000
_cell.angle_alpha   90.00
_cell.angle_beta   90.00
_cell.angle_gamma   90.00
#
_symmetry.space_group_name_H-M   'P 1'
#
loop_
_entity.id
_entity.type
_entity.pdbx_description
1 polymer ?
#
loop_
_entity_poly.entity_id
_entity_poly.type
_entity_poly.pdbx_seq_one_letter_code
_entity_poly.pdbx_strand_id
1 'polypeptide(L)'
;MKAAKLFCAAVIVLTACSRADVKVSGPLRQRGYIWQREWTPAVIDSLAEAERRMDGVVLLGAGIRFVAKKPEIARASIDWAVVKRQIEHCSVALRVAPFAGPFREDDAAARAIVDLAKQILGEAHAHDVKIEEFQLDFDCAQNNLQDYRGWLRTLRDAAHPVRFVITALPAWLDHPDFLALIREADSYVLQVHSIPISSRRATLCDTRLARQWISKAAKLGLPFSVALPTYHCSAGYGADGKLLSVAMDSVQPAWPPGTRILEFGADPDEIAALVNDWQQSRPSQLRELLWYRIPIATDTRNWRWVTLSAAMAGRRPEHKLNVLQEGENPIDLSIFNAGEADEQLNAGVTATWSSAGLTASDALSGWSVRSEHGRAIFNATTSQGVRLPPGRTRKIGWLRFDRTTNLRTELSNPKHATGYFEPQVYLDQGGKNVDGTPEFYWGLEVRRLAKEFHPSEKFVVPEKPKSESDEETSENKSGAQDTDAADLKDFEAALNEARIKPSDPKKAAELNKLARDTITSTSPVQEFDSEFADYHRGASAYLNKQWDEARKAWEDLLKRPEQDRHYRTVWAAFMLGKLGLKTSDYKSASEWFQRVRELAAAGFADSLGLAAESYGWQGRSEWKQDHPEKAVPLFLTQLALGDASAVVSLKALIPDREPVGGMLNYGPEPEERESWNDEQKREQEQKEISKLKAATQDPLLRRLVTVHILATATSPDLYSGDSSATPVNRCARWLNVIKQANIGRVEDAEYLGWVAYNNGDYKGAAHWLELSKGDSGAALWLRAKLQRRAGKLADAANTMAQAVEWLKSSPAYTAPGGVDETWTDYDFFPEGYHWGWGQSSHGDLGGLRLVRGDFVQALDTFLKGHLWNDAAFVAERVLTASELKQYVDMLPATEPPKEGEDYNAKLRYLLGRRLVREDRYAEAEPYLSKPYDKVLEKYVKALQDGANEKLSKTERAHAWFTAAWIARYDGMELMGTEVAPDAFAESGEFETPDIAKQRRSGVFQTISYDKQGNEQKKNMAVVLKASAKEIRRLNANKINPEIRFHYRMIAGALAIKAAALLPDDSEELADVVNEAGLWVKDRDEKTGNRYMQIIERRCSKTEIGRADIAKHWFVEQEGPWSKTEQEAYQAFHKELEPASSTQ
;
A
#
# COMPACT_ATOMS: atom_id res chain seq x y z
N MET A 1 73.47 26.33 47.47
CA MET A 1 73.60 26.96 46.13
C MET A 1 73.40 25.85 45.12
N LYS A 2 72.19 25.68 44.59
CA LYS A 2 71.60 26.39 43.44
C LYS A 2 72.00 25.74 42.11
N ALA A 3 70.97 25.49 41.31
CA ALA A 3 70.95 25.04 39.91
C ALA A 3 71.11 23.53 39.66
N ALA A 4 69.99 22.79 39.74
CA ALA A 4 69.54 21.78 38.75
C ALA A 4 68.38 20.89 39.29
N LYS A 5 67.32 21.49 39.86
CA LYS A 5 66.08 20.81 40.30
C LYS A 5 64.82 21.57 39.87
N LEU A 6 64.76 21.97 38.60
CA LEU A 6 63.59 22.58 37.97
C LEU A 6 63.62 22.14 36.49
N PHE A 7 63.03 20.99 36.15
CA PHE A 7 62.43 20.78 34.81
C PHE A 7 61.57 19.51 34.60
N CYS A 8 61.46 18.55 35.55
CA CYS A 8 60.72 17.30 35.26
C CYS A 8 59.53 16.99 36.19
N ALA A 9 58.96 17.99 36.87
CA ALA A 9 57.84 17.79 37.81
C ALA A 9 56.56 18.59 37.45
N ALA A 10 56.30 18.86 36.16
CA ALA A 10 55.11 19.60 35.75
C ALA A 10 54.43 19.10 34.45
N VAL A 11 54.62 17.83 34.04
CA VAL A 11 54.08 17.33 32.74
C VAL A 11 53.24 16.05 32.83
N ILE A 12 53.00 15.45 34.00
CA ILE A 12 52.14 14.24 34.09
C ILE A 12 51.03 14.42 35.13
N VAL A 13 50.30 15.53 35.03
CA VAL A 13 48.90 15.64 35.48
C VAL A 13 48.24 16.64 34.53
N LEU A 14 47.77 16.19 33.37
CA LEU A 14 46.73 16.84 32.58
C LEU A 14 46.15 15.82 31.57
N THR A 15 45.18 15.06 32.10
CA THR A 15 43.92 14.68 31.43
C THR A 15 44.00 13.87 30.13
N ALA A 16 44.30 12.57 30.25
CA ALA A 16 43.66 11.54 29.42
C ALA A 16 42.41 11.04 30.16
N CYS A 17 41.42 11.91 30.34
CA CYS A 17 40.06 11.46 30.58
C CYS A 17 39.53 11.02 29.22
N SER A 18 39.32 9.72 29.03
CA SER A 18 38.26 9.26 28.15
C SER A 18 37.01 10.06 28.52
N ARG A 19 36.65 11.05 27.70
CA ARG A 19 35.40 11.81 27.90
C ARG A 19 34.30 10.78 27.76
N ALA A 20 33.82 10.23 28.87
CA ALA A 20 32.49 9.67 28.95
C ALA A 20 31.59 10.65 28.21
N ASP A 21 30.77 10.17 27.27
CA ASP A 21 29.83 11.01 26.53
C ASP A 21 29.01 11.79 27.56
N VAL A 22 29.38 13.06 27.79
CA VAL A 22 28.76 13.87 28.82
C VAL A 22 27.34 14.12 28.35
N LYS A 23 26.41 13.36 28.90
CA LYS A 23 24.99 13.56 28.68
C LYS A 23 24.55 14.72 29.56
N VAL A 24 23.81 15.64 28.95
CA VAL A 24 23.22 16.79 29.62
C VAL A 24 21.70 16.64 29.59
N SER A 25 21.07 17.11 30.66
CA SER A 25 19.63 17.15 30.85
C SER A 25 19.16 18.59 31.04
N GLY A 26 17.89 18.85 30.75
CA GLY A 26 17.27 20.17 30.84
C GLY A 26 16.74 20.66 29.50
N PRO A 27 16.04 21.81 29.48
CA PRO A 27 15.44 22.34 28.26
C PRO A 27 16.49 22.54 27.15
N LEU A 28 16.06 22.32 25.92
CA LEU A 28 16.80 22.61 24.71
C LEU A 28 16.33 23.94 24.16
N ARG A 29 17.23 24.74 23.57
CA ARG A 29 16.83 25.89 22.76
C ARG A 29 16.03 25.37 21.57
N GLN A 30 14.93 26.01 21.23
CA GLN A 30 14.05 25.63 20.12
C GLN A 30 13.68 26.84 19.27
N ARG A 31 14.09 26.82 18.00
CA ARG A 31 13.74 27.83 16.99
C ARG A 31 12.93 27.20 15.86
N GLY A 32 12.32 28.01 15.00
CA GLY A 32 11.55 27.52 13.87
C GLY A 32 11.84 28.26 12.56
N TYR A 33 11.76 27.55 11.44
CA TYR A 33 11.92 28.16 10.13
C TYR A 33 10.61 28.74 9.59
N ILE A 34 10.71 29.91 8.97
CA ILE A 34 9.67 30.55 8.16
C ILE A 34 10.09 30.47 6.70
N TRP A 35 9.75 29.36 6.05
CA TRP A 35 10.04 29.11 4.62
C TRP A 35 9.03 29.81 3.68
N GLN A 36 8.79 31.10 3.89
CA GLN A 36 7.83 31.87 3.12
C GLN A 36 8.53 32.91 2.24
N ARG A 37 8.19 32.90 0.95
CA ARG A 37 8.65 33.91 0.00
C ARG A 37 7.82 35.19 0.10
N GLU A 38 6.53 35.05 0.34
CA GLU A 38 5.61 36.18 0.44
C GLU A 38 5.19 36.40 1.90
N TRP A 39 5.41 37.61 2.41
CA TRP A 39 5.00 37.99 3.76
C TRP A 39 3.55 38.47 3.78
N THR A 40 2.66 37.51 3.94
CA THR A 40 1.22 37.76 4.10
C THR A 40 0.86 38.02 5.58
N PRO A 41 -0.35 38.55 5.88
CA PRO A 41 -0.80 38.70 7.27
C PRO A 41 -0.71 37.40 8.08
N ALA A 42 -0.99 36.24 7.48
CA ALA A 42 -0.87 34.95 8.17
C ALA A 42 0.57 34.60 8.57
N VAL A 43 1.57 35.07 7.82
CA VAL A 43 3.00 34.92 8.16
C VAL A 43 3.35 35.83 9.33
N ILE A 44 2.85 37.07 9.31
CA ILE A 44 3.03 38.05 10.40
C ILE A 44 2.39 37.54 11.70
N ASP A 45 1.19 36.98 11.64
CA ASP A 45 0.53 36.42 12.81
C ASP A 45 1.29 35.20 13.37
N SER A 46 1.81 34.35 12.49
CA SER A 46 2.65 33.21 12.87
C SER A 46 3.96 33.66 13.52
N LEU A 47 4.55 34.76 13.05
CA LEU A 47 5.72 35.39 13.65
C LEU A 47 5.44 35.82 15.11
N ALA A 48 4.30 36.46 15.37
CA ALA A 48 3.90 36.86 16.71
C ALA A 48 3.56 35.68 17.65
N GLU A 49 3.13 34.53 17.11
CA GLU A 49 3.01 33.28 17.89
C GLU A 49 4.38 32.66 18.18
N ALA A 50 5.32 32.71 17.23
CA ALA A 50 6.67 32.19 17.41
C ALA A 50 7.40 32.93 18.54
N GLU A 51 7.32 34.26 18.61
CA GLU A 51 7.92 35.05 19.69
C GLU A 51 7.46 34.61 21.09
N ARG A 52 6.19 34.21 21.21
CA ARG A 52 5.61 33.80 22.49
C ARG A 52 6.03 32.39 22.93
N ARG A 53 6.52 31.56 22.02
CA ARG A 53 6.65 30.10 22.22
C ARG A 53 8.03 29.54 21.95
N MET A 54 8.85 30.23 21.16
CA MET A 54 10.16 29.77 20.66
C MET A 54 11.27 30.76 21.03
N ASP A 55 12.51 30.29 21.00
CA ASP A 55 13.71 31.08 21.29
C ASP A 55 14.23 31.89 20.08
N GLY A 56 13.36 32.10 19.08
CA GLY A 56 13.65 32.81 17.84
C GLY A 56 13.23 32.07 16.57
N VAL A 57 13.46 32.72 15.42
CA VAL A 57 13.06 32.23 14.09
C VAL A 57 14.20 32.29 13.08
N VAL A 58 14.12 31.46 12.05
CA VAL A 58 15.00 31.51 10.88
C VAL A 58 14.15 31.83 9.64
N LEU A 59 14.35 33.02 9.08
CA LEU A 59 13.59 33.53 7.94
C LEU A 59 14.20 33.04 6.62
N LEU A 60 13.38 32.66 5.64
CA LEU A 60 13.86 32.51 4.26
C LEU A 60 14.23 33.89 3.71
N GLY A 61 15.52 34.13 3.46
CA GLY A 61 15.98 35.35 2.79
C GLY A 61 15.78 35.29 1.28
N ALA A 62 16.24 34.20 0.65
CA ALA A 62 16.07 33.96 -0.77
C ALA A 62 16.28 32.49 -1.13
N GLY A 63 15.85 32.12 -2.34
CA GLY A 63 16.17 30.86 -2.99
C GLY A 63 16.97 31.07 -4.28
N ILE A 64 17.94 30.20 -4.55
CA ILE A 64 18.70 30.16 -5.80
C ILE A 64 18.42 28.85 -6.53
N ARG A 65 18.05 28.93 -7.81
CA ARG A 65 18.00 27.79 -8.73
C ARG A 65 19.02 28.01 -9.84
N PHE A 66 19.57 26.94 -10.40
CA PHE A 66 20.51 27.04 -11.52
C PHE A 66 19.86 26.51 -12.79
N VAL A 67 19.56 27.41 -13.75
CA VAL A 67 19.07 27.05 -15.08
C VAL A 67 20.19 27.30 -16.08
N ALA A 68 20.60 26.26 -16.82
CA ALA A 68 21.76 26.31 -17.72
C ALA A 68 23.04 26.88 -17.05
N LYS A 69 23.29 26.50 -15.79
CA LYS A 69 24.40 26.97 -14.93
C LYS A 69 24.39 28.47 -14.61
N LYS A 70 23.29 29.19 -14.86
CA LYS A 70 23.08 30.58 -14.42
C LYS A 70 22.19 30.62 -13.19
N PRO A 71 22.52 31.44 -12.18
CA PRO A 71 21.69 31.58 -10.98
C PRO A 71 20.41 32.37 -11.29
N GLU A 72 19.27 31.77 -11.04
CA GLU A 72 17.95 32.40 -10.94
C GLU A 72 17.60 32.59 -9.48
N ILE A 73 17.38 33.84 -9.07
CA ILE A 73 17.19 34.23 -7.68
C ILE A 73 15.71 34.55 -7.44
N ALA A 74 15.13 33.92 -6.42
CA ALA A 74 13.81 34.23 -5.90
C ALA A 74 13.93 34.78 -4.48
N ARG A 75 13.83 36.11 -4.32
CA ARG A 75 13.95 36.78 -3.02
C ARG A 75 12.64 36.71 -2.24
N ALA A 76 12.72 36.61 -0.93
CA ALA A 76 11.55 36.76 -0.07
C ALA A 76 11.24 38.24 0.16
N SER A 77 9.96 38.60 0.20
CA SER A 77 9.48 39.95 0.50
C SER A 77 9.39 40.20 2.01
N ILE A 78 10.50 40.02 2.73
CA ILE A 78 10.55 40.15 4.20
C ILE A 78 10.09 41.56 4.62
N ASP A 79 9.08 41.63 5.49
CA ASP A 79 8.71 42.88 6.16
C ASP A 79 9.63 43.10 7.38
N TRP A 80 10.80 43.69 7.11
CA TRP A 80 11.81 43.97 8.15
C TRP A 80 11.31 44.88 9.27
N ALA A 81 10.35 45.75 8.99
CA ALA A 81 9.76 46.62 10.01
C ALA A 81 8.87 45.82 10.98
N VAL A 82 8.15 44.82 10.48
CA VAL A 82 7.41 43.86 11.32
C VAL A 82 8.38 43.01 12.12
N VAL A 83 9.43 42.46 11.49
CA VAL A 83 10.45 41.65 12.19
C VAL A 83 11.04 42.42 13.37
N LYS A 84 11.49 43.66 13.15
CA LYS A 84 12.03 44.53 14.20
C LYS A 84 11.07 44.72 15.38
N ARG A 85 9.76 44.79 15.10
CA ARG A 85 8.75 45.06 16.12
C ARG A 85 8.30 43.82 16.88
N GLN A 86 8.38 42.63 16.27
CA GLN A 86 7.72 41.43 16.78
C GLN A 86 8.67 40.32 17.23
N ILE A 87 9.94 40.35 16.81
CA ILE A 87 10.91 39.29 17.11
C ILE A 87 12.20 39.90 17.64
N GLU A 88 12.64 39.44 18.81
CA GLU A 88 13.95 39.80 19.36
C GLU A 88 15.09 38.97 18.74
N HIS A 89 14.87 37.65 18.58
CA HIS A 89 15.89 36.70 18.13
C HIS A 89 15.63 36.22 16.69
N CYS A 90 16.35 36.82 15.73
CA CYS A 90 16.15 36.57 14.30
C CYS A 90 17.41 36.00 13.64
N SER A 91 17.22 35.09 12.68
CA SER A 91 18.24 34.51 11.83
C SER A 91 17.72 34.39 10.40
N VAL A 92 18.60 34.21 9.42
CA VAL A 92 18.19 34.15 8.00
C VAL A 92 18.85 32.96 7.31
N ALA A 93 18.08 32.25 6.50
CA ALA A 93 18.53 31.16 5.66
C ALA A 93 18.50 31.53 4.17
N LEU A 94 19.53 31.11 3.45
CA LEU A 94 19.62 31.16 2.00
C LEU A 94 19.52 29.73 1.47
N ARG A 95 18.50 29.45 0.66
CA ARG A 95 18.28 28.11 0.09
C ARG A 95 18.87 28.02 -1.31
N VAL A 96 19.68 27.01 -1.56
CA VAL A 96 20.31 26.76 -2.86
C VAL A 96 19.83 25.40 -3.37
N ALA A 97 19.24 25.37 -4.56
CA ALA A 97 18.84 24.12 -5.20
C ALA A 97 20.07 23.28 -5.59
N PRO A 98 19.92 21.95 -5.76
CA PRO A 98 21.02 21.07 -6.12
C PRO A 98 21.84 21.60 -7.30
N PHE A 99 23.16 21.59 -7.13
CA PHE A 99 24.12 22.08 -8.11
C PHE A 99 25.32 21.13 -8.16
N ALA A 100 25.70 20.71 -9.36
CA ALA A 100 26.73 19.69 -9.55
C ALA A 100 28.18 20.24 -9.48
N GLY A 101 28.35 21.56 -9.33
CA GLY A 101 29.64 22.23 -9.36
C GLY A 101 29.96 22.89 -10.72
N PRO A 102 31.13 23.51 -10.84
CA PRO A 102 32.25 23.51 -9.89
C PRO A 102 31.99 24.36 -8.63
N PHE A 103 32.75 24.12 -7.54
CA PHE A 103 32.63 24.81 -6.24
C PHE A 103 33.84 25.70 -5.91
N ARG A 104 34.29 26.51 -6.87
CA ARG A 104 35.49 27.34 -6.71
C ARG A 104 35.14 28.59 -5.90
N GLU A 105 36.09 29.05 -5.09
CA GLU A 105 35.95 30.25 -4.25
C GLU A 105 35.54 31.50 -5.06
N ASP A 106 35.95 31.58 -6.33
CA ASP A 106 35.77 32.72 -7.22
C ASP A 106 34.91 32.43 -8.46
N ASP A 107 34.11 31.36 -8.47
CA ASP A 107 33.21 31.12 -9.60
C ASP A 107 31.97 32.02 -9.58
N ALA A 108 31.19 31.96 -10.67
CA ALA A 108 29.99 32.78 -10.81
C ALA A 108 28.90 32.44 -9.79
N ALA A 109 28.83 31.18 -9.35
CA ALA A 109 27.86 30.73 -8.37
C ALA A 109 28.26 31.21 -6.96
N ALA A 110 29.52 31.03 -6.56
CA ALA A 110 30.08 31.55 -5.32
C ALA A 110 29.85 33.07 -5.20
N ARG A 111 30.17 33.84 -6.25
CA ARG A 111 29.91 35.29 -6.28
C ARG A 111 28.43 35.62 -6.07
N ALA A 112 27.53 34.94 -6.78
CA ALA A 112 26.09 35.20 -6.66
C ALA A 112 25.57 34.88 -5.25
N ILE A 113 26.02 33.78 -4.64
CA ILE A 113 25.62 33.39 -3.28
C ILE A 113 26.16 34.41 -2.26
N VAL A 114 27.43 34.82 -2.40
CA VAL A 114 28.07 35.83 -1.53
C VAL A 114 27.40 37.20 -1.65
N ASP A 115 27.13 37.66 -2.87
CA ASP A 115 26.49 38.96 -3.12
C ASP A 115 25.08 39.00 -2.53
N LEU A 116 24.32 37.90 -2.69
CA LEU A 116 22.98 37.79 -2.14
C LEU A 116 22.99 37.71 -0.60
N ALA A 117 23.94 36.98 -0.01
CA ALA A 117 24.13 36.95 1.44
C ALA A 117 24.39 38.37 1.99
N LYS A 118 25.31 39.13 1.38
CA LYS A 118 25.61 40.52 1.75
C LYS A 118 24.40 41.44 1.61
N GLN A 119 23.63 41.30 0.54
CA GLN A 119 22.42 42.10 0.32
C GLN A 119 21.38 41.85 1.42
N ILE A 120 21.10 40.58 1.73
CA ILE A 120 20.12 40.20 2.75
C ILE A 120 20.54 40.70 4.14
N LEU A 121 21.81 40.49 4.52
CA LEU A 121 22.35 40.98 5.79
C LEU A 121 22.38 42.51 5.87
N GLY A 122 22.73 43.17 4.76
CA GLY A 122 22.71 44.63 4.65
C GLY A 122 21.31 45.23 4.77
N GLU A 123 20.30 44.60 4.19
CA GLU A 123 18.89 45.01 4.32
C GLU A 123 18.39 44.89 5.75
N ALA A 124 18.67 43.76 6.43
CA ALA A 124 18.33 43.60 7.84
C ALA A 124 19.01 44.67 8.71
N HIS A 125 20.31 44.92 8.47
CA HIS A 125 21.06 45.95 9.18
C HIS A 125 20.49 47.36 8.94
N ALA A 126 20.14 47.70 7.70
CA ALA A 126 19.54 48.99 7.35
C ALA A 126 18.18 49.25 8.03
N HIS A 127 17.50 48.19 8.48
CA HIS A 127 16.24 48.28 9.23
C HIS A 127 16.45 48.13 10.75
N ASP A 128 17.69 48.12 11.23
CA ASP A 128 18.11 47.80 12.61
C ASP A 128 17.60 46.45 13.13
N VAL A 129 17.49 45.45 12.26
CA VAL A 129 17.21 44.06 12.67
C VAL A 129 18.54 43.35 12.88
N LYS A 130 18.76 42.86 14.11
CA LYS A 130 19.97 42.09 14.45
C LYS A 130 19.79 40.63 13.98
N ILE A 131 20.63 40.21 13.05
CA ILE A 131 20.72 38.81 12.61
C ILE A 131 21.75 38.08 13.47
N GLU A 132 21.32 37.05 14.20
CA GLU A 132 22.19 36.23 15.04
C GLU A 132 22.97 35.19 14.23
N GLU A 133 22.35 34.68 13.17
CA GLU A 133 22.87 33.55 12.39
C GLU A 133 22.45 33.65 10.92
N PHE A 134 23.40 33.37 10.03
CA PHE A 134 23.17 33.20 8.60
C PHE A 134 23.37 31.72 8.25
N GLN A 135 22.32 31.10 7.68
CA GLN A 135 22.31 29.70 7.32
C GLN A 135 22.37 29.49 5.81
N LEU A 136 23.23 28.59 5.36
CA LEU A 136 23.22 28.09 3.98
C LEU A 136 22.53 26.72 3.93
N ASP A 137 21.37 26.66 3.30
CA ASP A 137 20.62 25.43 3.06
C ASP A 137 20.92 24.89 1.65
N PHE A 138 21.81 23.90 1.56
CA PHE A 138 22.28 23.35 0.28
C PHE A 138 22.58 21.84 0.37
N ASP A 139 21.83 21.06 -0.41
CA ASP A 139 21.98 19.60 -0.51
C ASP A 139 23.12 19.22 -1.48
N CYS A 140 24.36 19.34 -1.01
CA CYS A 140 25.54 18.92 -1.74
C CYS A 140 25.60 17.38 -1.91
N ALA A 141 25.95 16.91 -3.10
CA ALA A 141 26.23 15.48 -3.31
C ALA A 141 27.46 15.05 -2.49
N GLN A 142 27.45 13.84 -1.92
CA GLN A 142 28.55 13.32 -1.08
C GLN A 142 29.92 13.42 -1.76
N ASN A 143 29.98 13.08 -3.06
CA ASN A 143 31.21 13.13 -3.87
C ASN A 143 31.79 14.54 -4.04
N ASN A 144 31.03 15.58 -3.71
CA ASN A 144 31.43 16.99 -3.86
C ASN A 144 31.73 17.67 -2.52
N LEU A 145 31.65 16.96 -1.38
CA LEU A 145 31.84 17.55 -0.05
C LEU A 145 33.24 18.16 0.14
N GLN A 146 34.27 17.59 -0.48
CA GLN A 146 35.62 18.14 -0.44
C GLN A 146 35.68 19.53 -1.10
N ASP A 147 35.12 19.68 -2.29
CA ASP A 147 35.16 20.91 -3.09
C ASP A 147 34.21 21.98 -2.56
N TYR A 148 33.08 21.58 -1.97
CA TYR A 148 32.09 22.49 -1.37
C TYR A 148 32.70 23.43 -0.31
N ARG A 149 33.81 23.03 0.32
CA ARG A 149 34.59 23.86 1.25
C ARG A 149 34.97 25.23 0.68
N GLY A 150 35.21 25.32 -0.63
CA GLY A 150 35.54 26.59 -1.29
C GLY A 150 34.43 27.63 -1.11
N TRP A 151 33.18 27.25 -1.39
CA TRP A 151 32.03 28.14 -1.17
C TRP A 151 31.86 28.52 0.30
N LEU A 152 32.09 27.59 1.23
CA LEU A 152 31.91 27.86 2.66
C LEU A 152 32.89 28.92 3.17
N ARG A 153 34.15 28.91 2.72
CA ARG A 153 35.15 29.92 3.15
C ARG A 153 34.74 31.32 2.73
N THR A 154 34.37 31.50 1.46
CA THR A 154 34.01 32.82 0.95
C THR A 154 32.71 33.35 1.55
N LEU A 155 31.76 32.45 1.86
CA LEU A 155 30.52 32.83 2.55
C LEU A 155 30.73 33.14 4.02
N ARG A 156 31.61 32.41 4.71
CA ARG A 156 31.96 32.72 6.10
C ARG A 156 32.53 34.13 6.22
N ASP A 157 33.46 34.50 5.34
CA ASP A 157 34.04 35.85 5.31
C ASP A 157 32.98 36.91 5.01
N ALA A 158 32.04 36.61 4.11
CA ALA A 158 30.96 37.52 3.74
C ALA A 158 29.89 37.70 4.83
N ALA A 159 29.63 36.66 5.63
CA ALA A 159 28.67 36.69 6.71
C ALA A 159 29.23 37.34 7.99
N HIS A 160 30.56 37.39 8.16
CA HIS A 160 31.20 37.94 9.35
C HIS A 160 30.77 39.40 9.62
N PRO A 161 30.44 39.79 10.87
CA PRO A 161 30.57 39.04 12.13
C PRO A 161 29.38 38.13 12.52
N VAL A 162 28.38 37.94 11.65
CA VAL A 162 27.24 37.05 11.91
C VAL A 162 27.70 35.59 11.90
N ARG A 163 27.15 34.78 12.81
CA ARG A 163 27.46 33.34 12.91
C ARG A 163 27.07 32.63 11.62
N PHE A 164 27.98 31.86 11.04
CA PHE A 164 27.75 31.12 9.81
C PHE A 164 27.46 29.65 10.07
N VAL A 165 26.34 29.14 9.53
CA VAL A 165 25.85 27.78 9.75
C VAL A 165 25.44 27.15 8.43
N ILE A 166 25.64 25.83 8.30
CA ILE A 166 25.21 25.07 7.12
C ILE A 166 24.20 23.98 7.50
N THR A 167 23.32 23.61 6.59
CA THR A 167 22.55 22.37 6.73
C THR A 167 23.40 21.17 6.32
N ALA A 168 23.13 20.02 6.93
CA ALA A 168 23.83 18.77 6.68
C ALA A 168 22.87 17.59 6.66
N LEU A 169 23.13 16.65 5.75
CA LEU A 169 22.34 15.43 5.60
C LEU A 169 22.94 14.28 6.41
N PRO A 170 22.12 13.36 6.97
CA PRO A 170 22.62 12.22 7.73
C PRO A 170 23.57 11.32 6.94
N ALA A 171 23.38 11.21 5.63
CA ALA A 171 24.26 10.47 4.74
C ALA A 171 25.72 11.00 4.76
N TRP A 172 25.94 12.26 5.12
CA TRP A 172 27.29 12.84 5.16
C TRP A 172 28.08 12.44 6.41
N LEU A 173 27.41 11.98 7.48
CA LEU A 173 28.05 11.73 8.79
C LEU A 173 29.21 10.74 8.73
N ASP A 174 29.13 9.75 7.83
CA ASP A 174 30.15 8.71 7.66
C ASP A 174 31.18 9.06 6.55
N HIS A 175 31.03 10.20 5.86
CA HIS A 175 31.93 10.58 4.77
C HIS A 175 33.25 11.18 5.31
N PRO A 176 34.43 10.77 4.79
CA PRO A 176 35.72 11.21 5.32
C PRO A 176 35.93 12.72 5.28
N ASP A 177 35.43 13.40 4.25
CA ASP A 177 35.57 14.86 4.10
C ASP A 177 34.59 15.68 4.96
N PHE A 178 33.58 15.04 5.57
CA PHE A 178 32.52 15.78 6.27
C PHE A 178 33.06 16.56 7.47
N LEU A 179 33.95 15.97 8.29
CA LEU A 179 34.55 16.66 9.42
C LEU A 179 35.37 17.90 9.00
N ALA A 180 36.05 17.82 7.86
CA ALA A 180 36.81 18.96 7.32
C ALA A 180 35.87 20.05 6.79
N LEU A 181 34.72 19.67 6.21
CA LEU A 181 33.69 20.59 5.73
C LEU A 181 33.03 21.38 6.86
N ILE A 182 32.53 20.70 7.90
CA ILE A 182 31.81 21.37 9.00
C ILE A 182 32.69 22.29 9.84
N ARG A 183 34.02 22.16 9.75
CA ARG A 183 34.98 23.09 10.38
C ARG A 183 35.09 24.44 9.66
N GLU A 184 34.59 24.55 8.43
CA GLU A 184 34.51 25.82 7.69
C GLU A 184 33.28 26.66 8.11
N ALA A 185 32.41 26.13 8.98
CA ALA A 185 31.27 26.82 9.57
C ALA A 185 31.38 26.87 11.11
N ASP A 186 30.61 27.74 11.75
CA ASP A 186 30.62 27.86 13.22
C ASP A 186 29.78 26.76 13.89
N SER A 187 28.81 26.19 13.17
CA SER A 187 28.09 24.95 13.50
C SER A 187 27.29 24.45 12.29
N TYR A 188 26.57 23.34 12.43
CA TYR A 188 25.71 22.80 11.38
C TYR A 188 24.34 22.34 11.92
N VAL A 189 23.36 22.28 11.03
CA VAL A 189 22.00 21.79 11.30
C VAL A 189 21.84 20.42 10.63
N LEU A 190 21.72 19.36 11.42
CA LEU A 190 21.49 18.02 10.92
C LEU A 190 20.01 17.80 10.61
N GLN A 191 19.67 17.61 9.34
CA GLN A 191 18.30 17.40 8.87
C GLN A 191 17.93 15.91 8.93
N VAL A 192 17.17 15.49 9.95
CA VAL A 192 16.85 14.06 10.19
C VAL A 192 15.58 13.59 9.49
N HIS A 193 15.17 14.27 8.42
CA HIS A 193 13.95 13.96 7.68
C HIS A 193 14.18 14.09 6.16
N SER A 194 13.58 13.21 5.38
CA SER A 194 13.73 13.21 3.92
C SER A 194 12.60 12.44 3.23
N ILE A 195 12.36 12.73 1.96
CA ILE A 195 11.45 11.94 1.13
C ILE A 195 12.26 10.83 0.46
N PRO A 196 11.85 9.55 0.58
CA PRO A 196 12.60 8.43 0.03
C PRO A 196 12.69 8.51 -1.50
N ILE A 197 13.88 8.26 -2.04
CA ILE A 197 14.12 8.30 -3.50
C ILE A 197 13.58 7.02 -4.18
N SER A 198 13.44 5.92 -3.43
CA SER A 198 12.79 4.67 -3.87
C SER A 198 11.84 4.15 -2.78
N SER A 199 10.71 3.53 -3.19
CA SER A 199 9.59 3.23 -2.29
C SER A 199 9.50 1.75 -1.89
N ARG A 200 10.00 1.40 -0.69
CA ARG A 200 9.75 0.08 -0.05
C ARG A 200 9.27 0.12 1.41
N ARG A 201 8.69 1.26 1.85
CA ARG A 201 8.27 1.66 3.22
C ARG A 201 9.30 2.58 3.87
N ALA A 202 9.06 3.88 3.80
CA ALA A 202 9.83 4.83 4.59
C ALA A 202 8.91 5.95 5.10
N THR A 203 9.22 6.44 6.30
CA THR A 203 8.52 7.55 6.95
C THR A 203 9.25 8.86 6.64
N LEU A 204 8.59 10.01 6.87
CA LEU A 204 9.24 11.31 6.68
C LEU A 204 10.43 11.50 7.63
N CYS A 205 10.32 10.98 8.85
CA CYS A 205 11.35 10.96 9.88
C CYS A 205 11.28 9.62 10.62
N ASP A 206 12.34 8.82 10.55
CA ASP A 206 12.50 7.63 11.37
C ASP A 206 13.17 8.04 12.69
N THR A 207 12.41 8.02 13.79
CA THR A 207 12.88 8.47 15.10
C THR A 207 13.96 7.58 15.71
N ARG A 208 14.05 6.31 15.29
CA ARG A 208 15.14 5.40 15.69
C ARG A 208 16.42 5.77 14.95
N LEU A 209 16.37 6.02 13.64
CA LEU A 209 17.54 6.49 12.88
C LEU A 209 18.00 7.88 13.35
N ALA A 210 17.07 8.78 13.67
CA ALA A 210 17.41 10.09 14.22
C ALA A 210 18.29 10.00 15.48
N ARG A 211 18.00 9.07 16.39
CA ARG A 211 18.84 8.81 17.58
C ARG A 211 20.25 8.37 17.19
N GLN A 212 20.36 7.44 16.24
CA GLN A 212 21.64 6.93 15.77
C GLN A 212 22.48 8.04 15.13
N TRP A 213 21.87 8.85 14.27
CA TRP A 213 22.56 9.97 13.61
C TRP A 213 23.06 11.02 14.59
N ILE A 214 22.31 11.32 15.64
CA ILE A 214 22.72 12.27 16.69
C ILE A 214 23.87 11.72 17.51
N SER A 215 23.85 10.44 17.86
CA SER A 215 24.99 9.77 18.51
C SER A 215 26.24 9.83 17.63
N LYS A 216 26.11 9.64 16.30
CA LYS A 216 27.23 9.77 15.36
C LYS A 216 27.73 11.22 15.29
N ALA A 217 26.83 12.19 15.12
CA ALA A 217 27.15 13.61 15.05
C ALA A 217 27.88 14.10 16.32
N ALA A 218 27.49 13.63 17.50
CA ALA A 218 28.14 13.97 18.76
C ALA A 218 29.63 13.54 18.81
N LYS A 219 29.96 12.39 18.21
CA LYS A 219 31.34 11.87 18.13
C LYS A 219 32.27 12.77 17.29
N LEU A 220 31.72 13.60 16.40
CA LEU A 220 32.51 14.57 15.61
C LEU A 220 33.03 15.74 16.46
N GLY A 221 32.50 15.92 17.68
CA GLY A 221 33.02 16.87 18.67
C GLY A 221 32.67 18.35 18.42
N LEU A 222 31.86 18.64 17.40
CA LEU A 222 31.40 20.00 17.08
C LEU A 222 29.94 20.20 17.52
N PRO A 223 29.55 21.43 17.93
CA PRO A 223 28.17 21.72 18.28
C PRO A 223 27.28 21.67 17.04
N PHE A 224 26.07 21.11 17.20
CA PHE A 224 25.09 21.03 16.12
C PHE A 224 23.66 21.22 16.64
N SER A 225 22.78 21.59 15.71
CA SER A 225 21.34 21.63 15.89
C SER A 225 20.69 20.51 15.08
N VAL A 226 19.48 20.10 15.44
CA VAL A 226 18.71 19.06 14.70
C VAL A 226 17.45 19.67 14.12
N ALA A 227 17.21 19.46 12.82
CA ALA A 227 15.98 19.90 12.17
C ALA A 227 14.91 18.79 12.14
N LEU A 228 13.81 19.02 12.84
CA LEU A 228 12.65 18.12 12.94
C LEU A 228 11.50 18.57 12.03
N PRO A 229 10.81 17.67 11.32
CA PRO A 229 9.69 18.03 10.47
C PRO A 229 8.41 18.24 11.28
N THR A 230 7.51 19.04 10.72
CA THR A 230 6.17 19.36 11.24
C THR A 230 5.08 19.17 10.17
N TYR A 231 5.50 18.82 8.96
CA TYR A 231 4.69 18.89 7.76
C TYR A 231 4.32 17.51 7.23
N HIS A 232 3.42 17.55 6.26
CA HIS A 232 2.97 16.45 5.45
C HIS A 232 3.18 16.79 3.98
N CYS A 233 3.37 15.77 3.16
CA CYS A 233 3.52 15.91 1.73
C CYS A 233 3.10 14.61 1.04
N SER A 234 2.74 14.74 -0.23
CA SER A 234 2.49 13.59 -1.09
C SER A 234 3.67 13.45 -2.03
N ALA A 235 4.12 12.23 -2.35
CA ALA A 235 5.16 12.01 -3.33
C ALA A 235 4.69 11.00 -4.38
N GLY A 236 4.90 11.33 -5.65
CA GLY A 236 4.59 10.47 -6.79
C GLY A 236 5.80 9.65 -7.20
N TYR A 237 5.62 8.34 -7.34
CA TYR A 237 6.64 7.40 -7.80
C TYR A 237 6.27 6.79 -9.13
N GLY A 238 7.24 6.69 -10.04
CA GLY A 238 7.08 6.05 -11.33
C GLY A 238 6.96 4.53 -11.23
N ALA A 239 6.61 3.87 -12.33
CA ALA A 239 6.51 2.42 -12.39
C ALA A 239 7.84 1.69 -12.09
N ASP A 240 8.98 2.38 -12.25
CA ASP A 240 10.32 1.91 -11.88
C ASP A 240 10.65 2.10 -10.38
N GLY A 241 9.69 2.62 -9.60
CA GLY A 241 9.82 2.87 -8.17
C GLY A 241 10.60 4.12 -7.80
N LYS A 242 11.04 4.95 -8.78
CA LYS A 242 11.77 6.19 -8.52
C LYS A 242 10.84 7.36 -8.23
N LEU A 243 11.29 8.25 -7.35
CA LEU A 243 10.59 9.50 -7.04
C LEU A 243 10.51 10.40 -8.28
N LEU A 244 9.30 10.73 -8.73
CA LEU A 244 9.05 11.67 -9.82
C LEU A 244 9.05 13.11 -9.30
N SER A 245 8.16 13.39 -8.34
CA SER A 245 7.97 14.73 -7.76
C SER A 245 7.22 14.67 -6.44
N VAL A 246 7.28 15.76 -5.69
CA VAL A 246 6.66 15.91 -4.38
C VAL A 246 5.62 17.03 -4.44
N ALA A 247 4.41 16.73 -3.99
CA ALA A 247 3.36 17.71 -3.77
C ALA A 247 3.45 18.31 -2.37
N MET A 248 3.50 19.65 -2.33
CA MET A 248 3.44 20.50 -1.14
C MET A 248 2.42 21.63 -1.38
N ASP A 249 2.04 22.38 -0.35
CA ASP A 249 1.02 23.45 -0.50
C ASP A 249 1.40 24.51 -1.55
N SER A 250 2.69 24.75 -1.76
CA SER A 250 3.21 25.68 -2.76
C SER A 250 3.52 25.06 -4.12
N VAL A 251 3.44 23.72 -4.26
CA VAL A 251 3.79 22.97 -5.47
C VAL A 251 2.85 21.76 -5.60
N GLN A 252 1.92 21.82 -6.54
CA GLN A 252 1.06 20.68 -6.89
C GLN A 252 1.50 20.15 -8.25
N PRO A 253 2.41 19.16 -8.30
CA PRO A 253 2.75 18.51 -9.55
C PRO A 253 1.53 17.70 -10.00
N ALA A 254 1.34 17.62 -11.30
CA ALA A 254 0.40 16.67 -11.85
C ALA A 254 1.20 15.45 -12.35
N TRP A 255 0.61 14.27 -12.13
CA TRP A 255 1.32 12.99 -12.18
C TRP A 255 0.77 12.14 -13.32
N PRO A 256 1.63 11.42 -14.07
CA PRO A 256 1.17 10.50 -15.11
C PRO A 256 0.23 9.40 -14.57
N PRO A 257 -0.72 8.91 -15.38
CA PRO A 257 -1.55 7.75 -15.02
C PRO A 257 -0.70 6.54 -14.62
N GLY A 258 -1.07 5.86 -13.53
CA GLY A 258 -0.29 4.74 -12.96
C GLY A 258 0.84 5.17 -12.01
N THR A 259 0.99 6.47 -11.73
CA THR A 259 1.89 6.97 -10.68
C THR A 259 1.41 6.50 -9.31
N ARG A 260 2.32 5.89 -8.55
CA ARG A 260 2.04 5.52 -7.17
C ARG A 260 2.22 6.73 -6.27
N ILE A 261 1.12 7.22 -5.69
CA ILE A 261 1.13 8.35 -4.77
C ILE A 261 1.22 7.84 -3.34
N LEU A 262 2.22 8.32 -2.60
CA LEU A 262 2.40 8.01 -1.18
C LEU A 262 2.34 9.29 -0.34
N GLU A 263 1.62 9.25 0.77
CA GLU A 263 1.57 10.32 1.75
C GLU A 263 2.65 10.12 2.82
N PHE A 264 3.39 11.17 3.12
CA PHE A 264 4.41 11.21 4.16
C PHE A 264 4.06 12.30 5.16
N GLY A 265 4.12 11.96 6.45
CA GLY A 265 3.78 12.85 7.55
C GLY A 265 4.76 12.76 8.70
N ALA A 266 4.95 13.88 9.38
CA ALA A 266 5.58 13.89 10.69
C ALA A 266 4.58 13.37 11.74
N ASP A 267 4.96 12.33 12.48
CA ASP A 267 4.20 11.80 13.61
C ASP A 267 4.48 12.65 14.87
N PRO A 268 3.48 13.36 15.41
CA PRO A 268 3.69 14.27 16.54
C PRO A 268 3.94 13.52 17.87
N ASP A 269 3.43 12.30 18.04
CA ASP A 269 3.64 11.50 19.25
C ASP A 269 5.07 10.97 19.31
N GLU A 270 5.56 10.42 18.20
CA GLU A 270 6.94 9.92 18.13
C GLU A 270 7.95 11.05 18.25
N ILE A 271 7.70 12.19 17.60
CA ILE A 271 8.59 13.35 17.69
C ILE A 271 8.55 13.96 19.10
N ALA A 272 7.38 14.05 19.76
CA ALA A 272 7.30 14.49 21.15
C ALA A 272 8.11 13.59 22.09
N ALA A 273 8.03 12.27 21.91
CA ALA A 273 8.83 11.32 22.69
C ALA A 273 10.34 11.52 22.43
N LEU A 274 10.73 11.78 21.19
CA LEU A 274 12.11 12.08 20.82
C LEU A 274 12.62 13.36 21.49
N VAL A 275 11.82 14.43 21.49
CA VAL A 275 12.14 15.70 22.17
C VAL A 275 12.28 15.48 23.67
N ASN A 276 11.36 14.76 24.31
CA ASN A 276 11.44 14.42 25.73
C ASN A 276 12.74 13.69 26.06
N ASP A 277 13.11 12.70 25.26
CA ASP A 277 14.32 11.92 25.51
C ASP A 277 15.58 12.80 25.43
N TRP A 278 15.64 13.76 24.50
CA TRP A 278 16.77 14.69 24.41
C TRP A 278 16.75 15.79 25.48
N GLN A 279 15.59 16.15 26.00
CA GLN A 279 15.50 17.00 27.18
C GLN A 279 15.96 16.25 28.43
N GLN A 280 15.66 14.97 28.55
CA GLN A 280 16.10 14.14 29.68
C GLN A 280 17.57 13.75 29.59
N SER A 281 18.06 13.40 28.40
CA SER A 281 19.41 12.86 28.21
C SER A 281 19.90 13.00 26.77
N ARG A 282 20.58 14.11 26.47
CA ARG A 282 21.23 14.34 25.15
C ARG A 282 22.75 14.43 25.23
N PRO A 283 23.47 14.20 24.13
CA PRO A 283 24.87 14.59 24.04
C PRO A 283 25.04 16.11 24.22
N SER A 284 26.09 16.54 24.92
CA SER A 284 26.39 17.97 25.14
C SER A 284 26.55 18.81 23.85
N GLN A 285 26.87 18.15 22.74
CA GLN A 285 27.05 18.74 21.41
C GLN A 285 25.73 19.12 20.75
N LEU A 286 24.62 18.46 21.10
CA LEU A 286 23.28 18.85 20.65
C LEU A 286 22.85 20.09 21.42
N ARG A 287 22.86 21.24 20.72
CA ARG A 287 22.60 22.55 21.34
C ARG A 287 21.17 23.01 21.20
N GLU A 288 20.50 22.61 20.13
CA GLU A 288 19.23 23.21 19.72
C GLU A 288 18.41 22.28 18.81
N LEU A 289 17.09 22.46 18.87
CA LEU A 289 16.14 21.93 17.90
C LEU A 289 15.65 23.05 16.98
N LEU A 290 15.54 22.73 15.69
CA LEU A 290 14.98 23.60 14.67
C LEU A 290 13.75 22.94 14.07
N TRP A 291 12.59 23.57 14.24
CA TRP A 291 11.35 23.10 13.63
C TRP A 291 11.35 23.50 12.16
N TYR A 292 11.43 22.51 11.27
CA TYR A 292 11.69 22.73 9.84
C TYR A 292 10.64 23.63 9.18
N ARG A 293 9.41 23.70 9.69
CA ARG A 293 8.39 24.64 9.20
C ARG A 293 7.43 25.03 10.32
N ILE A 294 7.39 26.30 10.71
CA ILE A 294 6.42 26.72 11.74
C ILE A 294 4.98 26.76 11.19
N PRO A 295 3.96 26.58 12.04
CA PRO A 295 2.55 26.62 11.63
C PRO A 295 2.13 28.00 11.11
N ILE A 296 1.57 28.03 9.91
CA ILE A 296 0.94 29.22 9.32
C ILE A 296 -0.52 28.87 9.05
N ALA A 297 -1.45 29.79 9.33
CA ALA A 297 -2.88 29.50 9.27
C ALA A 297 -3.36 29.02 7.88
N THR A 298 -2.73 29.52 6.81
CA THR A 298 -3.00 29.16 5.41
C THR A 298 -2.31 27.87 4.98
N ASP A 299 -1.39 27.33 5.78
CA ASP A 299 -0.72 26.07 5.53
C ASP A 299 -1.61 24.92 6.03
N THR A 300 -2.08 24.11 5.09
CA THR A 300 -3.01 23.00 5.32
C THR A 300 -2.30 21.68 5.55
N ARG A 301 -1.02 21.58 5.13
CA ARG A 301 -0.19 20.37 5.30
C ARG A 301 0.77 20.45 6.48
N ASN A 302 0.64 21.44 7.35
CA ASN A 302 1.47 21.58 8.56
C ASN A 302 0.65 21.33 9.83
N TRP A 303 1.33 20.93 10.90
CA TRP A 303 0.77 20.90 12.23
C TRP A 303 0.20 22.27 12.64
N ARG A 304 -0.71 22.27 13.62
CA ARG A 304 -1.18 23.49 14.28
C ARG A 304 -0.25 23.86 15.43
N TRP A 305 -0.31 25.13 15.86
CA TRP A 305 0.51 25.65 16.97
C TRP A 305 0.33 24.85 18.27
N VAL A 306 -0.87 24.36 18.55
CA VAL A 306 -1.15 23.51 19.72
C VAL A 306 -0.41 22.17 19.66
N THR A 307 -0.40 21.51 18.49
CA THR A 307 0.35 20.26 18.25
C THR A 307 1.83 20.48 18.42
N LEU A 308 2.36 21.53 17.78
CA LEU A 308 3.77 21.87 17.87
C LEU A 308 4.17 22.22 19.31
N SER A 309 3.35 22.97 20.04
CA SER A 309 3.64 23.32 21.44
C SER A 309 3.71 22.09 22.35
N ALA A 310 2.86 21.09 22.13
CA ALA A 310 2.93 19.83 22.87
C ALA A 310 4.24 19.08 22.56
N ALA A 311 4.57 18.92 21.27
CA ALA A 311 5.81 18.27 20.85
C ALA A 311 7.07 18.99 21.35
N MET A 312 7.09 20.33 21.31
CA MET A 312 8.15 21.17 21.88
C MET A 312 8.35 20.93 23.39
N ALA A 313 7.27 20.68 24.11
CA ALA A 313 7.30 20.37 25.54
C ALA A 313 7.73 18.92 25.83
N GLY A 314 8.06 18.11 24.82
CA GLY A 314 8.31 16.68 24.98
C GLY A 314 7.06 15.89 25.37
N ARG A 315 5.87 16.48 25.20
CA ARG A 315 4.62 15.90 25.64
C ARG A 315 3.85 15.43 24.42
N ARG A 316 3.38 14.17 24.47
CA ARG A 316 2.42 13.67 23.48
C ARG A 316 1.19 14.59 23.43
N PRO A 317 0.76 15.07 22.24
CA PRO A 317 -0.46 15.88 22.14
C PRO A 317 -1.68 15.12 22.69
N GLU A 318 -2.65 15.85 23.26
CA GLU A 318 -3.91 15.22 23.67
C GLU A 318 -4.73 14.84 22.43
N HIS A 319 -5.08 13.56 22.31
CA HIS A 319 -5.95 13.05 21.25
C HIS A 319 -7.40 13.01 21.74
N LYS A 320 -8.28 13.83 21.17
CA LYS A 320 -9.66 13.95 21.66
C LYS A 320 -10.65 14.41 20.60
N LEU A 321 -11.62 13.54 20.30
CA LEU A 321 -12.77 13.84 19.47
C LEU A 321 -14.03 13.89 20.32
N ASN A 322 -14.81 14.97 20.15
CA ASN A 322 -16.13 15.12 20.75
C ASN A 322 -17.20 15.08 19.67
N VAL A 323 -18.40 14.65 20.05
CA VAL A 323 -19.59 14.81 19.20
C VAL A 323 -20.33 16.07 19.65
N LEU A 324 -20.59 16.97 18.72
CA LEU A 324 -21.44 18.14 18.91
C LEU A 324 -22.84 17.85 18.37
N GLN A 325 -23.83 18.33 19.10
CA GLN A 325 -25.25 18.24 18.74
C GLN A 325 -25.81 19.67 18.68
N GLU A 326 -26.44 20.04 17.56
CA GLU A 326 -27.06 21.35 17.37
C GLU A 326 -28.50 21.21 16.87
N GLY A 327 -29.40 22.05 17.37
CA GLY A 327 -30.83 22.01 17.02
C GLY A 327 -31.65 21.07 17.91
N GLU A 328 -32.98 21.25 17.88
CA GLU A 328 -33.92 20.44 18.68
C GLU A 328 -34.59 19.33 17.85
N ASN A 329 -34.88 19.57 16.56
CA ASN A 329 -35.43 18.61 15.59
C ASN A 329 -35.55 19.24 14.16
N PRO A 330 -34.66 18.95 13.19
CA PRO A 330 -33.61 17.94 13.25
C PRO A 330 -32.49 18.34 14.22
N ILE A 331 -31.77 17.33 14.69
CA ILE A 331 -30.55 17.45 15.49
C ILE A 331 -29.37 17.17 14.57
N ASP A 332 -28.57 18.20 14.31
CA ASP A 332 -27.34 18.13 13.54
C ASP A 332 -26.23 17.50 14.39
N LEU A 333 -25.52 16.54 13.82
CA LEU A 333 -24.37 15.88 14.43
C LEU A 333 -23.08 16.29 13.72
N SER A 334 -22.08 16.61 14.53
CA SER A 334 -20.73 16.95 14.06
C SER A 334 -19.67 16.33 14.95
N ILE A 335 -18.50 16.06 14.39
CA ILE A 335 -17.30 15.70 15.15
C ILE A 335 -16.45 16.95 15.31
N PHE A 336 -16.09 17.28 16.54
CA PHE A 336 -15.18 18.36 16.88
C PHE A 336 -13.89 17.78 17.43
N ASN A 337 -12.77 18.17 16.84
CA ASN A 337 -11.46 17.85 17.40
C ASN A 337 -11.17 18.80 18.56
N ALA A 338 -11.38 18.30 19.77
CA ALA A 338 -11.09 18.99 21.03
C ALA A 338 -9.66 18.73 21.53
N GLY A 339 -8.89 17.92 20.80
CA GLY A 339 -7.51 17.59 21.09
C GLY A 339 -6.51 18.60 20.51
N GLU A 340 -5.25 18.20 20.57
CA GLU A 340 -4.10 18.99 20.17
C GLU A 340 -3.39 18.42 18.93
N ALA A 341 -3.76 17.23 18.45
CA ALA A 341 -3.23 16.63 17.22
C ALA A 341 -4.27 16.55 16.10
N ASP A 342 -3.81 16.53 14.86
CA ASP A 342 -4.68 16.20 13.73
C ASP A 342 -5.21 14.77 13.89
N GLU A 343 -6.53 14.61 13.81
CA GLU A 343 -7.17 13.31 13.96
C GLU A 343 -7.55 12.75 12.59
N GLN A 344 -7.25 11.48 12.36
CA GLN A 344 -7.74 10.79 11.18
C GLN A 344 -9.17 10.32 11.46
N LEU A 345 -10.14 10.88 10.75
CA LEU A 345 -11.55 10.52 10.90
C LEU A 345 -11.81 9.16 10.22
N ASN A 346 -11.46 8.10 10.93
CA ASN A 346 -11.91 6.72 10.70
C ASN A 346 -12.92 6.27 11.78
N ALA A 347 -13.40 7.22 12.59
CA ALA A 347 -14.31 7.00 13.71
C ALA A 347 -15.76 6.84 13.25
N GLY A 348 -16.52 6.04 14.01
CA GLY A 348 -17.99 5.99 13.93
C GLY A 348 -18.64 6.83 15.03
N VAL A 349 -19.76 7.49 14.77
CA VAL A 349 -20.60 8.16 15.79
C VAL A 349 -21.92 7.42 15.91
N THR A 350 -22.18 6.87 17.09
CA THR A 350 -23.44 6.21 17.41
C THR A 350 -24.31 7.15 18.23
N ALA A 351 -25.45 7.56 17.69
CA ALA A 351 -26.51 8.28 18.42
C ALA A 351 -27.58 7.29 18.88
N THR A 352 -28.05 7.40 20.13
CA THR A 352 -29.10 6.55 20.72
C THR A 352 -30.17 7.42 21.38
N TRP A 353 -31.42 6.98 21.32
CA TRP A 353 -32.57 7.68 21.91
C TRP A 353 -33.62 6.70 22.40
N SER A 354 -34.51 7.15 23.28
CA SER A 354 -35.61 6.36 23.80
C SER A 354 -36.95 7.00 23.47
N SER A 355 -37.95 6.17 23.18
CA SER A 355 -39.36 6.55 23.06
C SER A 355 -39.76 7.43 21.86
N ALA A 356 -38.86 8.15 21.19
CA ALA A 356 -39.19 8.94 19.98
C ALA A 356 -39.01 8.12 18.68
N GLY A 357 -39.92 8.32 17.72
CA GLY A 357 -39.81 7.73 16.38
C GLY A 357 -38.90 8.57 15.49
N LEU A 358 -37.86 7.96 14.92
CA LEU A 358 -37.02 8.63 13.92
C LEU A 358 -37.83 8.77 12.62
N THR A 359 -38.00 10.00 12.14
CA THR A 359 -38.78 10.33 10.92
C THR A 359 -37.90 10.49 9.69
N ALA A 360 -36.67 10.97 9.85
CA ALA A 360 -35.69 11.06 8.76
C ALA A 360 -34.26 11.14 9.34
N SER A 361 -33.28 10.74 8.55
CA SER A 361 -31.85 10.90 8.85
C SER A 361 -31.08 11.08 7.56
N ASP A 362 -29.97 11.81 7.60
CA ASP A 362 -29.11 12.00 6.44
C ASP A 362 -27.65 12.12 6.89
N ALA A 363 -26.73 11.71 6.03
CA ALA A 363 -25.30 11.84 6.22
C ALA A 363 -24.69 12.82 5.21
N LEU A 364 -23.71 13.59 5.64
CA LEU A 364 -23.01 14.52 4.75
C LEU A 364 -21.90 13.80 3.96
N SER A 365 -21.50 14.40 2.84
CA SER A 365 -20.46 13.84 1.96
C SER A 365 -19.21 13.36 2.72
N GLY A 366 -18.86 12.08 2.47
CA GLY A 366 -17.79 11.35 3.15
C GLY A 366 -18.23 10.54 4.37
N TRP A 367 -19.54 10.52 4.67
CA TRP A 367 -20.14 9.76 5.76
C TRP A 367 -21.37 8.99 5.26
N SER A 368 -21.66 7.87 5.91
CA SER A 368 -22.90 7.10 5.75
C SER A 368 -23.58 7.00 7.11
N VAL A 369 -24.90 7.11 7.16
CA VAL A 369 -25.69 6.86 8.36
C VAL A 369 -26.47 5.57 8.18
N ARG A 370 -26.41 4.68 9.18
CA ARG A 370 -27.28 3.50 9.27
C ARG A 370 -28.17 3.67 10.49
N SER A 371 -29.48 3.61 10.28
CA SER A 371 -30.47 3.80 11.34
C SER A 371 -31.16 2.49 11.75
N GLU A 372 -31.35 2.29 13.05
CA GLU A 372 -32.00 1.14 13.68
C GLU A 372 -32.98 1.61 14.78
N HIS A 373 -33.75 0.69 15.37
CA HIS A 373 -34.69 1.04 16.44
C HIS A 373 -33.98 1.62 17.67
N GLY A 374 -34.12 2.93 17.89
CA GLY A 374 -33.54 3.66 19.02
C GLY A 374 -32.05 3.99 18.86
N ARG A 375 -31.47 3.82 17.67
CA ARG A 375 -30.03 4.05 17.41
C ARG A 375 -29.75 4.44 15.95
N ALA A 376 -28.79 5.33 15.71
CA ALA A 376 -28.24 5.65 14.39
C ALA A 376 -26.71 5.67 14.45
N ILE A 377 -26.04 5.13 13.44
CA ILE A 377 -24.58 4.98 13.39
C ILE A 377 -24.06 5.69 12.15
N PHE A 378 -23.24 6.72 12.34
CA PHE A 378 -22.55 7.46 11.29
C PHE A 378 -21.14 6.92 11.14
N ASN A 379 -20.76 6.45 9.94
CA ASN A 379 -19.41 5.95 9.63
C ASN A 379 -18.80 6.73 8.48
N ALA A 380 -17.48 6.95 8.52
CA ALA A 380 -16.75 7.52 7.39
C ALA A 380 -16.72 6.54 6.20
N THR A 381 -16.91 7.03 4.98
CA THR A 381 -17.01 6.19 3.76
C THR A 381 -15.72 6.08 2.94
N THR A 382 -14.66 6.81 3.32
CA THR A 382 -13.38 6.82 2.58
C THR A 382 -12.30 5.95 3.25
N SER A 383 -11.58 5.17 2.45
CA SER A 383 -10.43 4.36 2.91
C SER A 383 -9.20 5.21 3.25
N GLN A 384 -9.06 6.37 2.63
CA GLN A 384 -8.14 7.42 3.07
C GLN A 384 -8.89 8.31 4.06
N GLY A 385 -8.62 8.15 5.36
CA GLY A 385 -9.33 8.88 6.40
C GLY A 385 -9.20 10.40 6.24
N VAL A 386 -10.31 11.12 6.41
CA VAL A 386 -10.32 12.59 6.35
C VAL A 386 -9.63 13.16 7.58
N ARG A 387 -8.65 14.03 7.39
CA ARG A 387 -7.94 14.65 8.51
C ARG A 387 -8.75 15.80 9.10
N LEU A 388 -8.92 15.79 10.43
CA LEU A 388 -9.56 16.87 11.17
C LEU A 388 -8.55 17.58 12.07
N PRO A 389 -8.16 18.82 11.74
CA PRO A 389 -7.23 19.58 12.58
C PRO A 389 -7.80 19.95 13.95
N PRO A 390 -6.94 20.22 14.96
CA PRO A 390 -7.35 20.74 16.26
C PRO A 390 -8.26 21.96 16.16
N GLY A 391 -9.33 21.99 16.95
CA GLY A 391 -10.29 23.08 16.99
C GLY A 391 -11.20 23.18 15.76
N ARG A 392 -11.14 22.22 14.83
CA ARG A 392 -12.04 22.15 13.67
C ARG A 392 -13.20 21.20 13.93
N THR A 393 -14.32 21.56 13.32
CA THR A 393 -15.55 20.77 13.32
C THR A 393 -15.81 20.21 11.93
N ARG A 394 -16.13 18.92 11.86
CA ARG A 394 -16.66 18.28 10.65
C ARG A 394 -18.10 17.90 10.90
N LYS A 395 -19.02 18.49 10.14
CA LYS A 395 -20.41 18.04 10.13
C LYS A 395 -20.49 16.65 9.51
N ILE A 396 -21.25 15.74 10.13
CA ILE A 396 -21.34 14.33 9.69
C ILE A 396 -22.75 13.95 9.21
N GLY A 397 -23.78 14.64 9.68
CA GLY A 397 -25.17 14.38 9.28
C GLY A 397 -26.17 14.91 10.30
N TRP A 398 -27.43 14.51 10.18
CA TRP A 398 -28.50 14.96 11.08
C TRP A 398 -29.59 13.89 11.26
N LEU A 399 -30.33 13.99 12.38
CA LEU A 399 -31.44 13.08 12.73
C LEU A 399 -32.70 13.90 13.02
N ARG A 400 -33.84 13.45 12.48
CA ARG A 400 -35.17 14.06 12.69
C ARG A 400 -36.12 13.06 13.32
N PHE A 401 -36.90 13.53 14.29
CA PHE A 401 -37.83 12.73 15.08
C PHE A 401 -39.28 13.20 14.89
N ASP A 402 -40.24 12.35 15.28
CA ASP A 402 -41.68 12.67 15.32
C ASP A 402 -42.05 13.63 16.45
N ARG A 403 -41.21 13.68 17.50
CA ARG A 403 -41.26 14.63 18.61
C ARG A 403 -39.86 14.94 19.11
N THR A 404 -39.69 16.08 19.78
CA THR A 404 -38.41 16.47 20.39
C THR A 404 -37.93 15.37 21.34
N THR A 405 -36.66 15.01 21.23
CA THR A 405 -36.03 13.96 22.03
C THR A 405 -34.57 14.32 22.33
N ASN A 406 -33.99 13.66 23.32
CA ASN A 406 -32.57 13.81 23.63
C ASN A 406 -31.77 12.66 23.01
N LEU A 407 -30.65 12.99 22.35
CA LEU A 407 -29.73 12.01 21.80
C LEU A 407 -28.56 11.78 22.75
N ARG A 408 -28.28 10.51 23.04
CA ARG A 408 -27.01 10.10 23.65
C ARG A 408 -26.06 9.65 22.54
N THR A 409 -24.95 10.36 22.38
CA THR A 409 -23.94 10.09 21.35
C THR A 409 -22.69 9.45 21.92
N GLU A 410 -22.19 8.42 21.27
CA GLU A 410 -20.94 7.73 21.59
C GLU A 410 -20.05 7.70 20.34
N LEU A 411 -18.79 8.12 20.49
CA LEU A 411 -17.79 8.10 19.42
C LEU A 411 -16.96 6.81 19.55
N SER A 412 -17.04 5.95 18.56
CA SER A 412 -16.21 4.75 18.43
C SER A 412 -15.02 5.07 17.55
N ASN A 413 -13.87 5.34 18.15
CA ASN A 413 -12.61 5.22 17.42
C ASN A 413 -12.33 3.73 17.22
N PRO A 414 -12.07 3.24 16.00
CA PRO A 414 -11.33 2.00 15.86
C PRO A 414 -9.93 2.26 16.44
N LYS A 415 -9.74 1.98 17.73
CA LYS A 415 -8.40 1.95 18.33
C LYS A 415 -7.56 0.99 17.50
N HIS A 416 -6.51 1.52 16.88
CA HIS A 416 -5.53 0.77 16.12
C HIS A 416 -6.11 -0.16 15.05
N ALA A 417 -6.63 0.41 13.97
CA ALA A 417 -6.52 -0.25 12.68
C ALA A 417 -5.13 0.04 12.08
N THR A 418 -4.04 -0.33 12.77
CA THR A 418 -2.93 -0.90 12.02
C THR A 418 -3.51 -2.20 11.49
N GLY A 419 -3.95 -2.21 10.23
CA GLY A 419 -4.37 -3.45 9.59
C GLY A 419 -3.27 -4.46 9.82
N TYR A 420 -3.53 -5.44 10.68
CA TYR A 420 -2.63 -6.53 10.94
C TYR A 420 -2.59 -7.34 9.64
N PHE A 421 -1.51 -7.14 8.88
CA PHE A 421 -1.26 -7.87 7.65
C PHE A 421 -0.65 -9.20 8.05
N GLU A 422 -1.48 -10.20 8.35
CA GLU A 422 -0.96 -11.57 8.48
C GLU A 422 -0.43 -12.01 7.12
N PRO A 423 0.73 -12.70 7.08
CA PRO A 423 1.15 -13.43 5.90
C PRO A 423 0.00 -14.31 5.42
N GLN A 424 -0.36 -14.24 4.15
CA GLN A 424 -1.44 -15.07 3.63
C GLN A 424 -0.97 -16.54 3.64
N VAL A 425 -1.69 -17.40 4.37
CA VAL A 425 -1.41 -18.84 4.48
C VAL A 425 -2.70 -19.63 4.27
N TYR A 426 -2.76 -20.45 3.23
CA TYR A 426 -4.00 -21.15 2.83
C TYR A 426 -4.41 -22.23 3.84
N LEU A 427 -3.44 -22.88 4.47
CA LEU A 427 -3.63 -23.92 5.50
C LEU A 427 -3.89 -23.36 6.91
N ASP A 428 -3.84 -22.05 7.10
CA ASP A 428 -4.08 -21.42 8.40
C ASP A 428 -5.53 -21.55 8.86
N GLN A 429 -5.79 -21.22 10.12
CA GLN A 429 -7.07 -21.33 10.79
C GLN A 429 -7.63 -22.75 10.65
N GLY A 430 -6.73 -23.74 10.78
CA GLY A 430 -7.04 -25.15 10.66
C GLY A 430 -7.40 -25.62 9.24
N GLY A 431 -7.00 -24.88 8.20
CA GLY A 431 -7.29 -25.17 6.80
C GLY A 431 -8.75 -24.90 6.43
N LYS A 432 -9.41 -23.93 7.08
CA LYS A 432 -10.83 -23.62 6.84
C LYS A 432 -11.16 -23.28 5.39
N ASN A 433 -10.17 -22.79 4.63
CA ASN A 433 -10.35 -22.41 3.23
C ASN A 433 -10.82 -23.59 2.36
N VAL A 434 -10.52 -24.85 2.76
CA VAL A 434 -11.02 -26.03 2.03
C VAL A 434 -12.52 -26.30 2.18
N ASP A 435 -13.20 -25.65 3.13
CA ASP A 435 -14.66 -25.66 3.22
C ASP A 435 -15.30 -24.60 2.32
N GLY A 436 -14.61 -23.48 2.09
CA GLY A 436 -15.08 -22.37 1.28
C GLY A 436 -15.33 -22.76 -0.18
N THR A 437 -16.24 -22.05 -0.84
CA THR A 437 -16.44 -22.19 -2.29
C THR A 437 -15.28 -21.57 -3.06
N PRO A 438 -15.04 -21.99 -4.31
CA PRO A 438 -14.23 -21.20 -5.21
C PRO A 438 -14.83 -19.80 -5.31
N GLU A 439 -13.97 -18.79 -5.38
CA GLU A 439 -14.43 -17.41 -5.53
C GLU A 439 -14.99 -17.21 -6.94
N PHE A 440 -16.30 -17.00 -7.09
CA PHE A 440 -16.85 -16.77 -8.42
C PHE A 440 -16.67 -15.30 -8.81
N TYR A 441 -15.76 -15.00 -9.73
CA TYR A 441 -15.60 -13.61 -10.19
C TYR A 441 -16.65 -13.26 -11.25
N TRP A 442 -17.47 -12.25 -10.95
CA TRP A 442 -18.50 -11.76 -11.86
C TRP A 442 -17.99 -11.56 -13.29
N GLY A 443 -16.86 -10.87 -13.46
CA GLY A 443 -16.29 -10.55 -14.76
C GLY A 443 -15.87 -11.78 -15.58
N LEU A 444 -15.31 -12.81 -14.94
CA LEU A 444 -14.93 -14.06 -15.61
C LEU A 444 -16.16 -14.85 -16.04
N GLU A 445 -17.15 -14.95 -15.14
CA GLU A 445 -18.36 -15.71 -15.42
C GLU A 445 -19.22 -15.08 -16.51
N VAL A 446 -19.36 -13.75 -16.57
CA VAL A 446 -20.09 -13.11 -17.69
C VAL A 446 -19.34 -13.23 -19.01
N ARG A 447 -18.00 -13.25 -19.01
CA ARG A 447 -17.20 -13.55 -20.21
C ARG A 447 -17.41 -14.99 -20.67
N ARG A 448 -17.50 -15.95 -19.75
CA ARG A 448 -17.86 -17.34 -20.07
C ARG A 448 -19.22 -17.41 -20.77
N LEU A 449 -20.22 -16.71 -20.26
CA LEU A 449 -21.56 -16.63 -20.88
C LEU A 449 -21.50 -15.94 -22.26
N ALA A 450 -20.74 -14.86 -22.40
CA ALA A 450 -20.64 -14.10 -23.65
C ALA A 450 -20.03 -14.91 -24.81
N LYS A 451 -19.23 -15.94 -24.54
CA LYS A 451 -18.65 -16.81 -25.58
C LYS A 451 -19.68 -17.59 -26.41
N GLU A 452 -20.92 -17.68 -25.94
CA GLU A 452 -22.00 -18.30 -26.72
C GLU A 452 -22.48 -17.38 -27.86
N PHE A 453 -22.10 -16.10 -27.84
CA PHE A 453 -22.48 -15.09 -28.81
C PHE A 453 -21.37 -14.89 -29.85
N HIS A 454 -21.75 -14.92 -31.12
CA HIS A 454 -20.83 -14.86 -32.26
C HIS A 454 -21.28 -13.75 -33.25
N PRO A 455 -21.17 -12.47 -32.86
CA PRO A 455 -21.60 -11.36 -33.71
C PRO A 455 -20.73 -11.24 -34.97
N SER A 456 -21.35 -10.82 -36.08
CA SER A 456 -20.67 -10.57 -37.35
C SER A 456 -19.98 -9.21 -37.41
N GLU A 457 -20.40 -8.28 -36.56
CA GLU A 457 -19.84 -6.94 -36.47
C GLU A 457 -18.41 -6.97 -35.91
N LYS A 458 -17.64 -5.90 -36.16
CA LYS A 458 -16.29 -5.75 -35.64
C LYS A 458 -16.23 -4.55 -34.71
N PHE A 459 -15.73 -4.78 -33.50
CA PHE A 459 -15.41 -3.69 -32.59
C PHE A 459 -14.12 -3.01 -33.06
N VAL A 460 -14.19 -1.69 -33.30
CA VAL A 460 -13.03 -0.89 -33.67
C VAL A 460 -12.40 -0.37 -32.39
N VAL A 461 -11.20 -0.86 -32.05
CA VAL A 461 -10.43 -0.39 -30.90
C VAL A 461 -9.60 0.81 -31.36
N PRO A 462 -9.68 1.98 -30.69
CA PRO A 462 -8.78 3.10 -30.95
C PRO A 462 -7.31 2.67 -30.90
N GLU A 463 -6.51 3.01 -31.91
CA GLU A 463 -5.06 2.88 -31.83
C GLU A 463 -4.55 3.83 -30.74
N LYS A 464 -4.28 3.31 -29.54
CA LYS A 464 -3.57 4.10 -28.52
C LYS A 464 -2.20 4.50 -29.07
N PRO A 465 -1.85 5.80 -29.12
CA PRO A 465 -0.46 6.19 -29.30
C PRO A 465 0.37 5.63 -28.15
N LYS A 466 1.58 5.15 -28.44
CA LYS A 466 2.60 4.87 -27.40
C LYS A 466 2.81 6.16 -26.61
N SER A 467 2.38 6.18 -25.34
CA SER A 467 2.46 7.36 -24.50
C SER A 467 3.90 7.58 -23.99
N GLU A 468 4.55 8.62 -24.52
CA GLU A 468 5.23 9.59 -23.65
C GLU A 468 4.17 10.27 -22.76
N SER A 469 4.63 10.78 -21.61
CA SER A 469 3.91 11.37 -20.49
C SER A 469 2.57 12.07 -20.79
N ASP A 470 1.57 11.88 -19.90
CA ASP A 470 0.79 12.96 -19.25
C ASP A 470 -0.63 12.53 -18.82
N GLU A 471 -1.13 13.36 -17.91
CA GLU A 471 -2.30 13.31 -17.03
C GLU A 471 -3.69 13.08 -17.64
N GLU A 472 -4.59 12.65 -16.76
CA GLU A 472 -6.04 12.60 -16.93
C GLU A 472 -6.64 13.95 -17.38
N THR A 473 -7.07 13.99 -18.64
CA THR A 473 -8.36 14.60 -19.07
C THR A 473 -8.90 13.92 -20.35
N SER A 474 -8.60 12.64 -20.59
CA SER A 474 -8.70 12.07 -21.95
C SER A 474 -9.97 11.31 -22.32
N GLU A 475 -10.93 11.08 -21.41
CA GLU A 475 -12.20 10.43 -21.81
C GLU A 475 -13.02 11.25 -22.83
N ASN A 476 -12.80 12.58 -22.90
CA ASN A 476 -13.39 13.44 -23.94
C ASN A 476 -12.41 13.82 -25.07
N LYS A 477 -11.11 13.47 -24.99
CA LYS A 477 -10.12 13.87 -26.01
C LYS A 477 -9.77 12.75 -26.99
N SER A 478 -9.75 11.48 -26.57
CA SER A 478 -9.40 10.37 -27.48
C SER A 478 -10.51 10.07 -28.50
N GLY A 479 -11.76 9.93 -28.05
CA GLY A 479 -12.91 9.69 -28.95
C GLY A 479 -13.21 10.86 -29.90
N ALA A 480 -12.85 12.09 -29.52
CA ALA A 480 -12.93 13.25 -30.41
C ALA A 480 -11.92 13.14 -31.56
N GLN A 481 -10.66 12.77 -31.26
CA GLN A 481 -9.61 12.59 -32.26
C GLN A 481 -9.91 11.46 -33.26
N ASP A 482 -10.48 10.35 -32.81
CA ASP A 482 -10.87 9.24 -33.71
C ASP A 482 -12.06 9.62 -34.61
N THR A 483 -13.04 10.34 -34.06
CA THR A 483 -14.18 10.85 -34.83
C THR A 483 -13.72 11.88 -35.87
N ASP A 484 -12.78 12.77 -35.51
CA ASP A 484 -12.21 13.77 -36.42
C ASP A 484 -11.40 13.11 -37.55
N ALA A 485 -10.57 12.12 -37.20
CA ALA A 485 -9.77 11.38 -38.16
C ALA A 485 -10.64 10.56 -39.12
N ALA A 486 -11.65 9.86 -38.62
CA ALA A 486 -12.63 9.17 -39.45
C ALA A 486 -13.41 10.16 -40.31
N ASP A 487 -13.73 11.36 -39.79
CA ASP A 487 -14.48 12.35 -40.54
C ASP A 487 -13.73 12.84 -41.78
N LEU A 488 -12.48 13.25 -41.57
CA LEU A 488 -11.59 13.70 -42.63
C LEU A 488 -11.29 12.60 -43.66
N LYS A 489 -11.04 11.38 -43.20
CA LYS A 489 -10.75 10.23 -44.07
C LYS A 489 -11.94 9.88 -44.96
N ASP A 490 -13.13 9.85 -44.38
CA ASP A 490 -14.37 9.57 -45.12
C ASP A 490 -14.67 10.67 -46.14
N PHE A 491 -14.43 11.95 -45.79
CA PHE A 491 -14.62 13.07 -46.71
C PHE A 491 -13.67 13.00 -47.91
N GLU A 492 -12.40 12.67 -47.67
CA GLU A 492 -11.41 12.47 -48.73
C GLU A 492 -11.79 11.30 -49.64
N ALA A 493 -12.25 10.18 -49.05
CA ALA A 493 -12.73 9.03 -49.81
C ALA A 493 -13.96 9.37 -50.67
N ALA A 494 -14.91 10.15 -50.13
CA ALA A 494 -16.10 10.60 -50.85
C ALA A 494 -15.76 11.48 -52.07
N LEU A 495 -14.73 12.32 -51.98
CA LEU A 495 -14.20 13.10 -53.11
C LEU A 495 -13.56 12.20 -54.17
N ASN A 496 -12.69 11.27 -53.74
CA ASN A 496 -11.95 10.37 -54.63
C ASN A 496 -12.88 9.41 -55.38
N GLU A 497 -13.95 8.96 -54.74
CA GLU A 497 -14.98 8.11 -55.32
C GLU A 497 -16.03 8.90 -56.14
N ALA A 498 -15.90 10.23 -56.22
CA ALA A 498 -16.83 11.13 -56.89
C ALA A 498 -18.29 11.02 -56.39
N ARG A 499 -18.48 10.63 -55.13
CA ARG A 499 -19.79 10.57 -54.45
C ARG A 499 -20.28 11.95 -54.04
N ILE A 500 -19.35 12.85 -53.70
CA ILE A 500 -19.61 14.29 -53.55
C ILE A 500 -18.88 15.08 -54.64
N LYS A 501 -19.48 16.17 -55.11
CA LYS A 501 -18.97 16.96 -56.27
C LYS A 501 -19.00 18.47 -55.99
N PRO A 502 -18.18 18.98 -55.05
CA PRO A 502 -18.09 20.42 -54.82
C PRO A 502 -17.44 21.12 -56.02
N SER A 503 -17.79 22.39 -56.24
CA SER A 503 -17.20 23.22 -57.29
C SER A 503 -15.70 23.51 -57.06
N ASP A 504 -15.24 23.46 -55.81
CA ASP A 504 -13.85 23.57 -55.40
C ASP A 504 -13.54 22.51 -54.31
N PRO A 505 -12.96 21.36 -54.69
CA PRO A 505 -12.65 20.27 -53.77
C PRO A 505 -11.71 20.65 -52.62
N LYS A 506 -10.73 21.52 -52.87
CA LYS A 506 -9.76 21.93 -51.82
C LYS A 506 -10.45 22.80 -50.78
N LYS A 507 -11.19 23.81 -51.24
CA LYS A 507 -11.95 24.68 -50.35
C LYS A 507 -13.02 23.90 -49.56
N ALA A 508 -13.66 22.90 -50.18
CA ALA A 508 -14.63 22.06 -49.50
C ALA A 508 -14.00 21.23 -48.37
N ALA A 509 -12.81 20.66 -48.58
CA ALA A 509 -12.08 19.94 -47.54
C ALA A 509 -11.64 20.85 -46.37
N GLU A 510 -11.19 22.07 -46.66
CA GLU A 510 -10.86 23.07 -45.64
C GLU A 510 -12.09 23.46 -44.80
N LEU A 511 -13.24 23.65 -45.44
CA LEU A 511 -14.49 23.98 -44.75
C LEU A 511 -15.02 22.81 -43.91
N ASN A 512 -14.91 21.56 -44.40
CA ASN A 512 -15.27 20.36 -43.64
C ASN A 512 -14.47 20.26 -42.35
N LYS A 513 -13.14 20.40 -42.46
CA LYS A 513 -12.25 20.41 -41.30
C LYS A 513 -12.60 21.53 -40.32
N LEU A 514 -12.82 22.75 -40.82
CA LEU A 514 -13.16 23.89 -39.98
C LEU A 514 -14.51 23.68 -39.26
N ALA A 515 -15.52 23.14 -39.95
CA ALA A 515 -16.81 22.84 -39.37
C ALA A 515 -16.71 21.82 -38.23
N ARG A 516 -15.86 20.80 -38.41
CA ARG A 516 -15.56 19.82 -37.37
C ARG A 516 -14.82 20.43 -36.18
N ASP A 517 -13.75 21.19 -36.43
CA ASP A 517 -12.93 21.86 -35.41
C ASP A 517 -13.74 22.88 -34.58
N THR A 518 -14.79 23.46 -35.17
CA THR A 518 -15.63 24.49 -34.55
C THR A 518 -17.04 24.01 -34.21
N ILE A 519 -17.27 22.70 -34.09
CA ILE A 519 -18.62 22.13 -33.93
C ILE A 519 -19.33 22.58 -32.63
N THR A 520 -18.57 22.99 -31.62
CA THR A 520 -19.06 23.58 -30.36
C THR A 520 -19.31 25.09 -30.42
N SER A 521 -18.96 25.75 -31.54
CA SER A 521 -19.19 27.17 -31.77
C SER A 521 -20.68 27.46 -31.95
N THR A 522 -21.12 28.65 -31.53
CA THR A 522 -22.49 29.14 -31.76
C THR A 522 -22.72 29.68 -33.17
N SER A 523 -21.67 29.80 -33.98
CA SER A 523 -21.72 30.23 -35.38
C SER A 523 -21.33 29.07 -36.30
N PRO A 524 -22.29 28.42 -36.99
CA PRO A 524 -22.01 27.27 -37.85
C PRO A 524 -21.23 27.69 -39.10
N VAL A 525 -20.23 26.90 -39.46
CA VAL A 525 -19.47 27.06 -40.71
C VAL A 525 -20.38 26.73 -41.89
N GLN A 526 -20.37 27.58 -42.92
CA GLN A 526 -21.15 27.33 -44.14
C GLN A 526 -20.38 26.40 -45.07
N GLU A 527 -20.70 25.11 -44.99
CA GLU A 527 -20.14 24.06 -45.84
C GLU A 527 -20.88 23.91 -47.18
N PHE A 528 -20.27 23.15 -48.09
CA PHE A 528 -20.95 22.68 -49.30
C PHE A 528 -22.04 21.66 -48.94
N ASP A 529 -23.19 21.75 -49.62
CA ASP A 529 -24.35 20.90 -49.36
C ASP A 529 -24.05 19.40 -49.60
N SER A 530 -23.96 18.64 -48.52
CA SER A 530 -23.52 17.23 -48.53
C SER A 530 -23.96 16.52 -47.24
N GLU A 531 -23.82 15.18 -47.22
CA GLU A 531 -24.09 14.38 -46.02
C GLU A 531 -23.25 14.80 -44.80
N PHE A 532 -22.03 15.31 -45.02
CA PHE A 532 -21.14 15.77 -43.96
C PHE A 532 -21.66 17.08 -43.33
N ALA A 533 -22.07 18.04 -44.16
CA ALA A 533 -22.66 19.28 -43.70
C ALA A 533 -23.96 19.05 -42.91
N ASP A 534 -24.82 18.13 -43.37
CA ASP A 534 -26.04 17.76 -42.64
C ASP A 534 -25.71 17.15 -41.26
N TYR A 535 -24.69 16.29 -41.20
CA TYR A 535 -24.23 15.67 -39.97
C TYR A 535 -23.63 16.70 -38.99
N HIS A 536 -22.77 17.60 -39.46
CA HIS A 536 -22.17 18.67 -38.66
C HIS A 536 -23.21 19.61 -38.06
N ARG A 537 -24.24 19.99 -38.84
CA ARG A 537 -25.39 20.75 -38.32
C ARG A 537 -26.10 20.02 -37.19
N GLY A 538 -26.37 18.72 -37.37
CA GLY A 538 -27.02 17.91 -36.34
C GLY A 538 -26.17 17.75 -35.08
N ALA A 539 -24.88 17.51 -35.23
CA ALA A 539 -23.95 17.37 -34.10
C ALA A 539 -23.74 18.68 -33.33
N SER A 540 -23.64 19.82 -34.02
CA SER A 540 -23.60 21.14 -33.38
C SER A 540 -24.88 21.43 -32.59
N ALA A 541 -26.05 21.17 -33.19
CA ALA A 541 -27.34 21.32 -32.51
C ALA A 541 -27.43 20.43 -31.26
N TYR A 542 -26.99 19.17 -31.35
CA TYR A 542 -26.98 18.22 -30.23
C TYR A 542 -26.10 18.70 -29.06
N LEU A 543 -24.89 19.20 -29.34
CA LEU A 543 -23.98 19.74 -28.31
C LEU A 543 -24.55 21.01 -27.66
N ASN A 544 -25.28 21.82 -28.43
CA ASN A 544 -26.01 23.00 -27.97
C ASN A 544 -27.38 22.69 -27.34
N LYS A 545 -27.72 21.40 -27.14
CA LYS A 545 -28.99 20.93 -26.55
C LYS A 545 -30.25 21.31 -27.34
N GLN A 546 -30.10 21.54 -28.64
CA GLN A 546 -31.17 21.83 -29.61
C GLN A 546 -31.67 20.51 -30.21
N TRP A 547 -32.50 19.79 -29.44
CA TRP A 547 -32.87 18.40 -29.74
C TRP A 547 -33.68 18.24 -31.04
N ASP A 548 -34.61 19.15 -31.31
CA ASP A 548 -35.47 19.08 -32.49
C ASP A 548 -34.70 19.42 -33.76
N GLU A 549 -33.81 20.41 -33.69
CA GLU A 549 -32.92 20.79 -34.78
C GLU A 549 -31.92 19.67 -35.09
N ALA A 550 -31.35 19.03 -34.07
CA ALA A 550 -30.46 17.89 -34.23
C ALA A 550 -31.18 16.71 -34.91
N ARG A 551 -32.38 16.37 -34.41
CA ARG A 551 -33.24 15.33 -35.00
C ARG A 551 -33.51 15.60 -36.46
N LYS A 552 -33.99 16.80 -36.77
CA LYS A 552 -34.36 17.19 -38.13
C LYS A 552 -33.16 17.11 -39.08
N ALA A 553 -31.99 17.59 -38.66
CA ALA A 553 -30.78 17.54 -39.50
C ALA A 553 -30.37 16.11 -39.86
N TRP A 554 -30.39 15.18 -38.89
CA TRP A 554 -30.07 13.77 -39.15
C TRP A 554 -31.18 13.04 -39.93
N GLU A 555 -32.45 13.34 -39.69
CA GLU A 555 -33.55 12.79 -40.50
C GLU A 555 -33.51 13.28 -41.95
N ASP A 556 -33.17 14.56 -42.18
CA ASP A 556 -33.03 15.11 -43.52
C ASP A 556 -31.82 14.51 -44.25
N LEU A 557 -30.72 14.24 -43.55
CA LEU A 557 -29.58 13.45 -44.07
C LEU A 557 -30.05 12.08 -44.57
N LEU A 558 -30.84 11.36 -43.76
CA LEU A 558 -31.34 10.02 -44.11
C LEU A 558 -32.37 10.01 -45.25
N LYS A 559 -33.00 11.16 -45.57
CA LYS A 559 -33.91 11.30 -46.73
C LYS A 559 -33.17 11.49 -48.06
N ARG A 560 -31.85 11.75 -48.06
CA ARG A 560 -31.07 11.83 -49.30
C ARG A 560 -31.11 10.48 -50.05
N PRO A 561 -30.99 10.49 -51.39
CA PRO A 561 -30.79 9.26 -52.16
C PRO A 561 -29.59 8.47 -51.63
N GLU A 562 -29.66 7.13 -51.61
CA GLU A 562 -28.63 6.29 -50.98
C GLU A 562 -27.21 6.54 -51.50
N GLN A 563 -27.10 6.88 -52.79
CA GLN A 563 -25.84 7.23 -53.45
C GLN A 563 -25.17 8.50 -52.90
N ASP A 564 -25.94 9.38 -52.25
CA ASP A 564 -25.52 10.71 -51.76
C ASP A 564 -25.35 10.74 -50.21
N ARG A 565 -25.47 9.59 -49.52
CA ARG A 565 -25.40 9.48 -48.05
C ARG A 565 -24.61 8.25 -47.55
N HIS A 566 -23.54 7.88 -48.24
CA HIS A 566 -22.83 6.64 -47.96
C HIS A 566 -22.08 6.64 -46.62
N TYR A 567 -21.48 7.76 -46.23
CA TYR A 567 -20.52 7.84 -45.12
C TYR A 567 -21.11 8.26 -43.76
N ARG A 568 -22.24 8.99 -43.74
CA ARG A 568 -22.85 9.53 -42.52
C ARG A 568 -24.18 8.90 -42.17
N THR A 569 -24.69 7.98 -42.98
CA THR A 569 -25.95 7.26 -42.70
C THR A 569 -25.89 6.46 -41.39
N VAL A 570 -24.83 5.69 -41.15
CA VAL A 570 -24.67 4.88 -39.92
C VAL A 570 -24.52 5.79 -38.69
N TRP A 571 -23.73 6.86 -38.82
CA TRP A 571 -23.50 7.84 -37.76
C TRP A 571 -24.77 8.61 -37.39
N ALA A 572 -25.53 9.07 -38.37
CA ALA A 572 -26.79 9.79 -38.17
C ALA A 572 -27.84 8.91 -37.47
N ALA A 573 -27.99 7.65 -37.90
CA ALA A 573 -28.88 6.69 -37.24
C ALA A 573 -28.46 6.42 -35.79
N PHE A 574 -27.16 6.29 -35.52
CA PHE A 574 -26.64 6.10 -34.17
C PHE A 574 -26.95 7.31 -33.27
N MET A 575 -26.74 8.52 -33.79
CA MET A 575 -27.03 9.75 -33.07
C MET A 575 -28.52 9.99 -32.82
N LEU A 576 -29.41 9.57 -33.73
CA LEU A 576 -30.86 9.54 -33.50
C LEU A 576 -31.23 8.58 -32.35
N GLY A 577 -30.57 7.44 -32.26
CA GLY A 577 -30.70 6.52 -31.11
C GLY A 577 -30.25 7.16 -29.80
N LYS A 578 -29.08 7.81 -29.79
CA LYS A 578 -28.54 8.55 -28.63
C LYS A 578 -29.47 9.69 -28.19
N LEU A 579 -30.06 10.39 -29.14
CA LEU A 579 -31.04 11.44 -28.90
C LEU A 579 -32.30 10.87 -28.24
N GLY A 580 -32.84 9.76 -28.74
CA GLY A 580 -33.97 9.06 -28.14
C GLY A 580 -33.72 8.69 -26.68
N LEU A 581 -32.54 8.15 -26.35
CA LEU A 581 -32.13 7.90 -24.97
C LEU A 581 -32.12 9.18 -24.12
N LYS A 582 -31.66 10.31 -24.69
CA LYS A 582 -31.56 11.58 -23.97
C LYS A 582 -32.93 12.23 -23.72
N THR A 583 -33.88 12.03 -24.63
CA THR A 583 -35.27 12.50 -24.51
C THR A 583 -36.21 11.47 -23.88
N SER A 584 -35.68 10.37 -23.35
CA SER A 584 -36.45 9.25 -22.75
C SER A 584 -37.42 8.53 -23.71
N ASP A 585 -37.21 8.65 -25.03
CA ASP A 585 -37.92 7.86 -26.05
C ASP A 585 -37.16 6.55 -26.32
N TYR A 586 -37.20 5.65 -25.34
CA TYR A 586 -36.41 4.42 -25.32
C TYR A 586 -36.81 3.43 -26.43
N LYS A 587 -38.08 3.43 -26.81
CA LYS A 587 -38.58 2.58 -27.89
C LYS A 587 -37.96 3.00 -29.23
N SER A 588 -38.08 4.28 -29.58
CA SER A 588 -37.46 4.83 -30.78
C SER A 588 -35.93 4.66 -30.76
N ALA A 589 -35.30 4.89 -29.60
CA ALA A 589 -33.87 4.65 -29.45
C ALA A 589 -33.47 3.21 -29.80
N SER A 590 -34.25 2.23 -29.33
CA SER A 590 -34.00 0.80 -29.63
C SER A 590 -34.13 0.48 -31.12
N GLU A 591 -35.16 1.03 -31.78
CA GLU A 591 -35.39 0.89 -33.21
C GLU A 591 -34.25 1.50 -34.03
N TRP A 592 -33.76 2.68 -33.63
CA TRP A 592 -32.62 3.33 -34.29
C TRP A 592 -31.31 2.55 -34.14
N PHE A 593 -31.00 2.04 -32.96
CA PHE A 593 -29.78 1.22 -32.77
C PHE A 593 -29.83 -0.10 -33.54
N GLN A 594 -31.01 -0.71 -33.68
CA GLN A 594 -31.18 -1.83 -34.60
C GLN A 594 -30.93 -1.38 -36.05
N ARG A 595 -31.48 -0.23 -36.45
CA ARG A 595 -31.30 0.32 -37.79
C ARG A 595 -29.85 0.64 -38.13
N VAL A 596 -29.02 1.05 -37.17
CA VAL A 596 -27.57 1.22 -37.35
C VAL A 596 -26.94 -0.05 -37.92
N ARG A 597 -27.23 -1.22 -37.32
CA ARG A 597 -26.68 -2.51 -37.77
C ARG A 597 -27.23 -2.92 -39.13
N GLU A 598 -28.52 -2.70 -39.38
CA GLU A 598 -29.13 -2.97 -40.69
C GLU A 598 -28.50 -2.11 -41.81
N LEU A 599 -28.21 -0.83 -41.52
CA LEU A 599 -27.57 0.09 -42.47
C LEU A 599 -26.11 -0.30 -42.72
N ALA A 600 -25.34 -0.63 -41.68
CA ALA A 600 -23.98 -1.14 -41.85
C ALA A 600 -23.97 -2.44 -42.67
N ALA A 601 -24.89 -3.37 -42.39
CA ALA A 601 -25.04 -4.62 -43.15
C ALA A 601 -25.49 -4.40 -44.61
N ALA A 602 -26.25 -3.33 -44.88
CA ALA A 602 -26.64 -2.92 -46.24
C ALA A 602 -25.48 -2.26 -47.03
N GLY A 603 -24.31 -2.09 -46.42
CA GLY A 603 -23.09 -1.61 -47.08
C GLY A 603 -22.85 -0.11 -46.95
N PHE A 604 -23.54 0.61 -46.06
CA PHE A 604 -23.16 1.98 -45.67
C PHE A 604 -21.87 1.96 -44.83
N ALA A 605 -21.06 3.02 -44.88
CA ALA A 605 -19.78 3.03 -44.18
C ALA A 605 -19.97 3.07 -42.66
N ASP A 606 -19.29 2.16 -41.96
CA ASP A 606 -19.21 2.12 -40.49
C ASP A 606 -17.76 2.35 -40.04
N SER A 607 -17.25 3.55 -40.31
CA SER A 607 -15.86 3.95 -40.08
C SER A 607 -15.45 4.00 -38.61
N LEU A 608 -16.41 4.07 -37.68
CA LEU A 608 -16.19 4.07 -36.23
C LEU A 608 -16.59 2.76 -35.53
N GLY A 609 -17.11 1.76 -36.25
CA GLY A 609 -17.60 0.53 -35.63
C GLY A 609 -18.87 0.72 -34.78
N LEU A 610 -19.71 1.69 -35.13
CA LEU A 610 -20.95 2.01 -34.42
C LEU A 610 -21.97 0.88 -34.48
N ALA A 611 -21.91 -0.02 -35.48
CA ALA A 611 -22.74 -1.21 -35.51
C ALA A 611 -22.45 -2.11 -34.30
N ALA A 612 -21.18 -2.30 -33.95
CA ALA A 612 -20.78 -3.04 -32.75
C ALA A 612 -21.15 -2.29 -31.46
N GLU A 613 -20.92 -0.97 -31.40
CA GLU A 613 -21.26 -0.15 -30.23
C GLU A 613 -22.77 -0.09 -29.96
N SER A 614 -23.60 -0.18 -31.01
CA SER A 614 -25.06 -0.06 -30.90
C SER A 614 -25.71 -1.13 -30.02
N TYR A 615 -25.08 -2.30 -29.83
CA TYR A 615 -25.59 -3.36 -28.95
C TYR A 615 -25.72 -2.88 -27.49
N GLY A 616 -24.68 -2.24 -26.95
CA GLY A 616 -24.70 -1.73 -25.58
C GLY A 616 -25.75 -0.63 -25.38
N TRP A 617 -25.87 0.27 -26.36
CA TRP A 617 -26.86 1.34 -26.29
C TRP A 617 -28.30 0.83 -26.44
N GLN A 618 -28.55 -0.14 -27.31
CA GLN A 618 -29.86 -0.80 -27.41
C GLN A 618 -30.18 -1.57 -26.13
N GLY A 619 -29.22 -2.30 -25.56
CA GLY A 619 -29.40 -3.02 -24.30
C GLY A 619 -29.81 -2.08 -23.17
N ARG A 620 -29.22 -0.88 -23.11
CA ARG A 620 -29.62 0.17 -22.17
C ARG A 620 -31.04 0.66 -22.40
N SER A 621 -31.45 0.85 -23.66
CA SER A 621 -32.82 1.25 -24.01
C SER A 621 -33.86 0.19 -23.63
N GLU A 622 -33.58 -1.09 -23.84
CA GLU A 622 -34.46 -2.20 -23.43
C GLU A 622 -34.54 -2.32 -21.90
N TRP A 623 -33.41 -2.18 -21.20
CA TRP A 623 -33.39 -2.16 -19.74
C TRP A 623 -34.23 -1.00 -19.16
N LYS A 624 -34.14 0.21 -19.73
CA LYS A 624 -34.96 1.36 -19.29
C LYS A 624 -36.46 1.19 -19.57
N GLN A 625 -36.84 0.25 -20.44
CA GLN A 625 -38.22 -0.16 -20.68
C GLN A 625 -38.69 -1.34 -19.79
N ASP A 626 -37.86 -1.79 -18.83
CA ASP A 626 -38.09 -2.99 -18.01
C ASP A 626 -38.21 -4.28 -18.83
N HIS A 627 -37.44 -4.39 -19.93
CA HIS A 627 -37.28 -5.61 -20.74
C HIS A 627 -35.90 -6.27 -20.54
N PRO A 628 -35.59 -6.79 -19.34
CA PRO A 628 -34.28 -7.38 -19.05
C PRO A 628 -33.97 -8.58 -19.97
N GLU A 629 -34.96 -9.37 -20.37
CA GLU A 629 -34.81 -10.52 -21.27
C GLU A 629 -34.32 -10.14 -22.66
N LYS A 630 -34.63 -8.93 -23.13
CA LYS A 630 -34.09 -8.38 -24.39
C LYS A 630 -32.72 -7.73 -24.19
N ALA A 631 -32.48 -7.14 -23.02
CA ALA A 631 -31.23 -6.45 -22.71
C ALA A 631 -30.05 -7.42 -22.49
N VAL A 632 -30.25 -8.56 -21.82
CA VAL A 632 -29.18 -9.55 -21.56
C VAL A 632 -28.42 -9.97 -22.83
N PRO A 633 -29.08 -10.48 -23.90
CA PRO A 633 -28.36 -10.93 -25.09
C PRO A 633 -27.61 -9.78 -25.78
N LEU A 634 -28.12 -8.55 -25.72
CA LEU A 634 -27.45 -7.38 -26.29
C LEU A 634 -26.15 -7.05 -25.55
N PHE A 635 -26.17 -7.03 -24.21
CA PHE A 635 -24.95 -6.80 -23.42
C PHE A 635 -23.95 -7.98 -23.50
N LEU A 636 -24.42 -9.23 -23.56
CA LEU A 636 -23.53 -10.37 -23.78
C LEU A 636 -22.88 -10.33 -25.18
N THR A 637 -23.62 -9.87 -26.19
CA THR A 637 -23.07 -9.64 -27.54
C THR A 637 -22.03 -8.53 -27.54
N GLN A 638 -22.30 -7.41 -26.85
CA GLN A 638 -21.32 -6.33 -26.64
C GLN A 638 -20.04 -6.86 -25.97
N LEU A 639 -20.17 -7.70 -24.96
CA LEU A 639 -19.01 -8.31 -24.29
C LEU A 639 -18.26 -9.28 -25.20
N ALA A 640 -18.97 -10.06 -26.03
CA ALA A 640 -18.38 -10.98 -27.00
C ALA A 640 -17.58 -10.26 -28.10
N LEU A 641 -17.98 -9.03 -28.44
CA LEU A 641 -17.25 -8.13 -29.34
C LEU A 641 -15.94 -7.59 -28.73
N GLY A 642 -15.73 -7.77 -27.42
CA GLY A 642 -14.52 -7.35 -26.70
C GLY A 642 -14.67 -6.08 -25.86
N ASP A 643 -15.87 -5.50 -25.77
CA ASP A 643 -16.12 -4.30 -24.96
C ASP A 643 -16.40 -4.66 -23.49
N ALA A 644 -15.41 -4.42 -22.63
CA ALA A 644 -15.46 -4.74 -21.21
C ALA A 644 -16.46 -3.89 -20.40
N SER A 645 -16.96 -2.77 -20.93
CA SER A 645 -17.97 -1.94 -20.25
C SER A 645 -19.28 -2.69 -20.01
N ALA A 646 -19.58 -3.68 -20.86
CA ALA A 646 -20.74 -4.57 -20.73
C ALA A 646 -20.76 -5.34 -19.40
N VAL A 647 -19.60 -5.62 -18.78
CA VAL A 647 -19.51 -6.30 -17.48
C VAL A 647 -20.27 -5.52 -16.40
N VAL A 648 -20.23 -4.19 -16.44
CA VAL A 648 -20.99 -3.35 -15.50
C VAL A 648 -22.46 -3.30 -15.89
N SER A 649 -22.77 -3.12 -17.19
CA SER A 649 -24.15 -3.07 -17.69
C SER A 649 -24.97 -4.31 -17.36
N LEU A 650 -24.38 -5.51 -17.40
CA LEU A 650 -25.05 -6.76 -17.05
C LEU A 650 -25.51 -6.80 -15.59
N LYS A 651 -24.85 -6.07 -14.68
CA LYS A 651 -25.27 -5.98 -13.27
C LYS A 651 -26.60 -5.25 -13.12
N ALA A 652 -26.97 -4.40 -14.07
CA ALA A 652 -28.25 -3.66 -14.09
C ALA A 652 -29.47 -4.58 -14.17
N LEU A 653 -29.28 -5.80 -14.67
CA LEU A 653 -30.34 -6.75 -14.97
C LEU A 653 -30.63 -7.70 -13.80
N ILE A 654 -29.91 -7.58 -12.68
CA ILE A 654 -30.07 -8.42 -11.50
C ILE A 654 -31.19 -7.86 -10.59
N PRO A 655 -32.31 -8.58 -10.41
CA PRO A 655 -33.49 -8.01 -9.75
C PRO A 655 -33.35 -7.64 -8.27
N ASP A 656 -32.56 -8.41 -7.52
CA ASP A 656 -32.40 -8.30 -6.06
C ASP A 656 -30.99 -7.80 -5.67
N ARG A 657 -30.33 -7.09 -6.58
CA ARG A 657 -29.03 -6.48 -6.34
C ARG A 657 -29.17 -5.23 -5.46
N GLU A 658 -28.34 -5.15 -4.43
CA GLU A 658 -28.19 -3.91 -3.65
C GLU A 658 -27.43 -2.85 -4.47
N PRO A 659 -27.85 -1.58 -4.44
CA PRO A 659 -27.12 -0.50 -5.10
C PRO A 659 -25.71 -0.38 -4.48
N VAL A 660 -24.72 -0.12 -5.33
CA VAL A 660 -23.35 0.20 -4.87
C VAL A 660 -23.18 1.71 -5.01
N GLY A 661 -22.93 2.40 -3.89
CA GLY A 661 -22.83 3.86 -3.85
C GLY A 661 -21.82 4.39 -4.88
N GLY A 662 -22.23 5.42 -5.62
CA GLY A 662 -21.40 6.09 -6.63
C GLY A 662 -21.55 5.58 -8.07
N MET A 663 -22.31 4.51 -8.33
CA MET A 663 -22.65 4.09 -9.69
C MET A 663 -24.04 4.62 -10.08
N LEU A 664 -24.09 5.59 -11.00
CA LEU A 664 -25.34 6.21 -11.50
C LEU A 664 -26.33 5.18 -12.07
N ASN A 665 -27.59 5.21 -11.59
CA ASN A 665 -28.81 4.56 -12.12
C ASN A 665 -29.16 3.10 -11.68
N TYR A 666 -28.87 2.65 -10.46
CA TYR A 666 -29.19 1.27 -10.04
C TYR A 666 -30.19 1.17 -8.89
N GLY A 667 -31.47 1.46 -9.16
CA GLY A 667 -32.55 1.31 -8.17
C GLY A 667 -32.53 2.38 -7.06
N PRO A 668 -33.42 2.27 -6.06
CA PRO A 668 -33.46 3.18 -4.93
C PRO A 668 -32.19 3.00 -4.10
N GLU A 669 -31.49 4.10 -3.83
CA GLU A 669 -30.23 4.12 -3.07
C GLU A 669 -30.42 3.47 -1.69
N PRO A 670 -29.36 2.95 -1.05
CA PRO A 670 -29.47 2.32 0.27
C PRO A 670 -30.18 3.23 1.30
N GLU A 671 -29.93 4.54 1.23
CA GLU A 671 -30.57 5.59 2.03
C GLU A 671 -32.10 5.67 1.79
N GLU A 672 -32.54 5.51 0.53
CA GLU A 672 -33.96 5.48 0.16
C GLU A 672 -34.62 4.18 0.66
N ARG A 673 -33.96 3.02 0.51
CA ARG A 673 -34.46 1.72 1.03
C ARG A 673 -34.57 1.69 2.55
N GLU A 674 -33.62 2.32 3.27
CA GLU A 674 -33.65 2.39 4.74
C GLU A 674 -34.82 3.23 5.25
N SER A 675 -35.18 4.30 4.52
CA SER A 675 -36.31 5.20 4.84
C SER A 675 -37.71 4.58 4.65
N TRP A 676 -37.79 3.43 3.99
CA TRP A 676 -39.06 2.76 3.74
C TRP A 676 -39.67 2.13 4.99
N ASN A 677 -40.99 2.26 5.13
CA ASN A 677 -41.75 1.56 6.15
C ASN A 677 -41.85 0.04 5.83
N ASP A 678 -42.33 -0.76 6.78
CA ASP A 678 -42.43 -2.22 6.62
C ASP A 678 -43.35 -2.64 5.47
N GLU A 679 -44.33 -1.82 5.09
CA GLU A 679 -45.20 -2.07 3.95
C GLU A 679 -44.44 -1.86 2.63
N GLN A 680 -43.74 -0.74 2.47
CA GLN A 680 -42.89 -0.42 1.32
C GLN A 680 -41.74 -1.43 1.16
N LYS A 681 -41.12 -1.86 2.25
CA LYS A 681 -40.09 -2.93 2.24
C LYS A 681 -40.67 -4.25 1.75
N ARG A 682 -41.86 -4.64 2.23
CA ARG A 682 -42.56 -5.85 1.76
C ARG A 682 -43.01 -5.72 0.31
N GLU A 683 -43.50 -4.56 -0.11
CA GLU A 683 -43.87 -4.30 -1.50
C GLU A 683 -42.67 -4.37 -2.44
N GLN A 684 -41.54 -3.78 -2.06
CA GLN A 684 -40.32 -3.90 -2.85
C GLN A 684 -39.81 -5.34 -2.87
N GLU A 685 -39.77 -6.03 -1.73
CA GLU A 685 -39.38 -7.44 -1.68
C GLU A 685 -40.30 -8.29 -2.56
N GLN A 686 -41.61 -8.01 -2.57
CA GLN A 686 -42.57 -8.69 -3.44
C GLN A 686 -42.32 -8.38 -4.92
N LYS A 687 -41.92 -7.14 -5.27
CA LYS A 687 -41.49 -6.78 -6.64
C LYS A 687 -40.21 -7.52 -7.03
N GLU A 688 -39.20 -7.55 -6.16
CA GLU A 688 -37.94 -8.28 -6.38
C GLU A 688 -38.21 -9.78 -6.57
N ILE A 689 -39.03 -10.40 -5.71
CA ILE A 689 -39.44 -11.81 -5.83
C ILE A 689 -40.19 -12.04 -7.15
N SER A 690 -41.06 -11.13 -7.57
CA SER A 690 -41.79 -11.25 -8.83
C SER A 690 -40.86 -11.16 -10.04
N LYS A 691 -39.88 -10.26 -10.02
CA LYS A 691 -38.84 -10.16 -11.06
C LYS A 691 -37.89 -11.37 -11.05
N LEU A 692 -37.53 -11.90 -9.88
CA LEU A 692 -36.79 -13.16 -9.77
C LEU A 692 -37.59 -14.32 -10.36
N LYS A 693 -38.90 -14.41 -10.09
CA LYS A 693 -39.77 -15.43 -10.70
C LYS A 693 -39.79 -15.31 -12.22
N ALA A 694 -39.86 -14.10 -12.78
CA ALA A 694 -39.75 -13.88 -14.22
C ALA A 694 -38.38 -14.33 -14.76
N ALA A 695 -37.29 -13.96 -14.08
CA ALA A 695 -35.93 -14.37 -14.42
C ALA A 695 -35.72 -15.89 -14.41
N THR A 696 -36.50 -16.66 -13.64
CA THR A 696 -36.42 -18.13 -13.69
C THR A 696 -36.93 -18.73 -14.99
N GLN A 697 -37.80 -18.04 -15.74
CA GLN A 697 -38.35 -18.56 -17.00
C GLN A 697 -37.38 -18.36 -18.17
N ASP A 698 -36.58 -17.30 -18.14
CA ASP A 698 -35.57 -17.01 -19.15
C ASP A 698 -34.22 -17.68 -18.80
N PRO A 699 -33.64 -18.51 -19.69
CA PRO A 699 -32.39 -19.20 -19.41
C PRO A 699 -31.19 -18.30 -19.15
N LEU A 700 -31.07 -17.17 -19.86
CA LEU A 700 -29.91 -16.27 -19.72
C LEU A 700 -30.00 -15.47 -18.42
N LEU A 701 -31.16 -14.91 -18.10
CA LEU A 701 -31.40 -14.23 -16.83
C LEU A 701 -31.21 -15.18 -15.65
N ARG A 702 -31.70 -16.43 -15.74
CA ARG A 702 -31.50 -17.44 -14.69
C ARG A 702 -30.01 -17.70 -14.43
N ARG A 703 -29.20 -17.86 -15.48
CA ARG A 703 -27.74 -18.04 -15.36
C ARG A 703 -27.06 -16.80 -14.78
N LEU A 704 -27.46 -15.62 -15.25
CA LEU A 704 -26.91 -14.34 -14.81
C LEU A 704 -27.17 -14.06 -13.33
N VAL A 705 -28.40 -14.29 -12.85
CA VAL A 705 -28.76 -14.18 -11.42
C VAL A 705 -27.99 -15.20 -10.59
N THR A 706 -27.90 -16.45 -11.04
CA THR A 706 -27.16 -17.52 -10.34
C THR A 706 -25.69 -17.15 -10.16
N VAL A 707 -25.03 -16.70 -11.23
CA VAL A 707 -23.63 -16.27 -11.20
C VAL A 707 -23.45 -15.04 -10.32
N HIS A 708 -24.35 -14.05 -10.39
CA HIS A 708 -24.25 -12.86 -9.52
C HIS A 708 -24.38 -13.23 -8.05
N ILE A 709 -25.31 -14.13 -7.70
CA ILE A 709 -25.45 -14.63 -6.33
C ILE A 709 -24.16 -15.30 -5.90
N LEU A 710 -23.57 -16.18 -6.71
CA LEU A 710 -22.29 -16.82 -6.38
C LEU A 710 -21.14 -15.82 -6.22
N ALA A 711 -21.10 -14.79 -7.06
CA ALA A 711 -20.07 -13.75 -7.02
C ALA A 711 -20.23 -12.75 -5.86
N THR A 712 -21.38 -12.75 -5.19
CA THR A 712 -21.68 -11.88 -4.06
C THR A 712 -22.00 -12.66 -2.78
N ALA A 713 -22.06 -13.98 -2.86
CA ALA A 713 -22.27 -14.86 -1.72
C ALA A 713 -20.99 -14.87 -0.89
N THR A 714 -21.03 -14.17 0.24
CA THR A 714 -20.03 -14.37 1.28
C THR A 714 -20.19 -15.79 1.85
N SER A 715 -19.10 -16.56 1.87
CA SER A 715 -19.09 -17.83 2.60
C SER A 715 -19.39 -17.50 4.07
N PRO A 716 -20.45 -18.07 4.69
CA PRO A 716 -20.91 -17.68 6.02
C PRO A 716 -19.84 -17.76 7.12
N ASP A 717 -18.81 -18.60 6.92
CA ASP A 717 -17.74 -18.85 7.89
C ASP A 717 -16.49 -17.97 7.70
N LEU A 718 -16.39 -17.19 6.61
CA LEU A 718 -15.21 -16.37 6.31
C LEU A 718 -15.28 -14.95 6.87
N TYR A 719 -16.50 -14.45 7.15
CA TYR A 719 -16.75 -13.12 7.71
C TYR A 719 -17.77 -13.19 8.84
N SER A 720 -17.31 -13.40 10.08
CA SER A 720 -18.08 -13.04 11.26
C SER A 720 -17.98 -11.52 11.48
N GLY A 721 -18.59 -10.75 10.58
CA GLY A 721 -18.90 -9.36 10.87
C GLY A 721 -20.13 -9.33 11.76
N ASP A 722 -20.05 -8.65 12.91
CA ASP A 722 -21.16 -8.34 13.82
C ASP A 722 -22.20 -7.41 13.15
N SER A 723 -22.80 -7.85 12.04
CA SER A 723 -23.96 -7.22 11.41
C SER A 723 -25.23 -7.80 12.03
N SER A 724 -25.94 -6.96 12.77
CA SER A 724 -27.25 -7.21 13.40
C SER A 724 -28.41 -7.44 12.42
N ALA A 725 -28.20 -7.32 11.11
CA ALA A 725 -29.18 -7.76 10.12
C ALA A 725 -28.68 -9.06 9.53
N THR A 726 -29.41 -10.16 9.77
CA THR A 726 -29.22 -11.40 8.99
C THR A 726 -29.35 -10.99 7.52
N PRO A 727 -28.27 -11.01 6.72
CA PRO A 727 -28.38 -10.67 5.31
C PRO A 727 -29.45 -11.57 4.71
N VAL A 728 -30.27 -11.04 3.80
CA VAL A 728 -31.16 -11.88 3.03
C VAL A 728 -30.31 -13.01 2.46
N ASN A 729 -30.62 -14.24 2.84
CA ASN A 729 -29.92 -15.40 2.30
C ASN A 729 -30.36 -15.57 0.84
N ARG A 730 -29.67 -14.87 -0.07
CA ARG A 730 -29.96 -14.85 -1.51
C ARG A 730 -29.85 -16.25 -2.11
N CYS A 731 -28.97 -17.10 -1.58
CA CYS A 731 -28.88 -18.50 -1.97
C CYS A 731 -30.19 -19.24 -1.68
N ALA A 732 -30.67 -19.19 -0.43
CA ALA A 732 -31.93 -19.81 -0.03
C ALA A 732 -33.13 -19.25 -0.79
N ARG A 733 -33.20 -17.91 -0.95
CA ARG A 733 -34.26 -17.22 -1.69
C ARG A 733 -34.32 -17.70 -3.14
N TRP A 734 -33.18 -17.71 -3.82
CA TRP A 734 -33.10 -18.12 -5.22
C TRP A 734 -33.44 -19.60 -5.43
N LEU A 735 -32.90 -20.49 -4.59
CA LEU A 735 -33.24 -21.92 -4.63
C LEU A 735 -34.75 -22.17 -4.44
N ASN A 736 -35.39 -21.42 -3.54
CA ASN A 736 -36.83 -21.52 -3.32
C ASN A 736 -37.63 -21.05 -4.55
N VAL A 737 -37.24 -19.93 -5.16
CA VAL A 737 -37.88 -19.39 -6.36
C VAL A 737 -37.73 -20.37 -7.55
N ILE A 738 -36.54 -20.95 -7.75
CA ILE A 738 -36.29 -22.00 -8.77
C ILE A 738 -37.18 -23.22 -8.53
N LYS A 739 -37.27 -23.70 -7.28
CA LYS A 739 -38.11 -24.85 -6.92
C LYS A 739 -39.59 -24.60 -7.21
N GLN A 740 -40.10 -23.41 -6.89
CA GLN A 740 -41.49 -23.04 -7.15
C GLN A 740 -41.81 -22.93 -8.65
N ALA A 741 -40.83 -22.52 -9.46
CA ALA A 741 -40.99 -22.41 -10.90
C ALA A 741 -41.12 -23.77 -11.61
N ASN A 742 -40.74 -24.88 -10.95
CA ASN A 742 -40.85 -26.25 -11.47
C ASN A 742 -40.31 -26.43 -12.89
N ILE A 743 -39.08 -25.92 -13.11
CA ILE A 743 -38.44 -25.87 -14.41
C ILE A 743 -37.88 -27.26 -14.77
N GLY A 744 -38.20 -27.77 -15.96
CA GLY A 744 -37.84 -29.14 -16.35
C GLY A 744 -36.33 -29.36 -16.60
N ARG A 745 -35.69 -28.47 -17.36
CA ARG A 745 -34.25 -28.51 -17.65
C ARG A 745 -33.61 -27.21 -17.19
N VAL A 746 -32.45 -27.32 -16.54
CA VAL A 746 -31.66 -26.18 -16.09
C VAL A 746 -30.25 -26.31 -16.66
N GLU A 747 -29.84 -25.31 -17.44
CA GLU A 747 -28.47 -25.15 -17.92
C GLU A 747 -27.56 -24.80 -16.74
N ASP A 748 -26.29 -25.23 -16.81
CA ASP A 748 -25.30 -24.97 -15.77
C ASP A 748 -25.78 -25.37 -14.36
N ALA A 749 -26.51 -26.49 -14.25
CA ALA A 749 -27.14 -26.95 -13.00
C ALA A 749 -26.13 -27.06 -11.83
N GLU A 750 -24.86 -27.34 -12.10
CA GLU A 750 -23.79 -27.35 -11.11
C GLU A 750 -23.60 -25.99 -10.39
N TYR A 751 -23.93 -24.86 -11.02
CA TYR A 751 -23.86 -23.54 -10.40
C TYR A 751 -24.99 -23.37 -9.36
N LEU A 752 -26.19 -23.90 -9.60
CA LEU A 752 -27.20 -24.04 -8.54
C LEU A 752 -26.74 -25.01 -7.45
N GLY A 753 -25.93 -26.01 -7.82
CA GLY A 753 -25.24 -26.87 -6.87
C GLY A 753 -24.30 -26.10 -5.95
N TRP A 754 -23.54 -25.13 -6.48
CA TRP A 754 -22.73 -24.22 -5.67
C TRP A 754 -23.55 -23.27 -4.81
N VAL A 755 -24.69 -22.77 -5.32
CA VAL A 755 -25.63 -21.96 -4.51
C VAL A 755 -26.15 -22.79 -3.33
N ALA A 756 -26.51 -24.05 -3.56
CA ALA A 756 -26.92 -24.98 -2.50
C ALA A 756 -25.77 -25.28 -1.52
N TYR A 757 -24.55 -25.47 -2.02
CA TYR A 757 -23.35 -25.68 -1.20
C TYR A 757 -23.09 -24.48 -0.27
N ASN A 758 -23.14 -23.25 -0.81
CA ASN A 758 -23.00 -22.01 -0.05
C ASN A 758 -24.11 -21.83 1.01
N ASN A 759 -25.30 -22.36 0.74
CA ASN A 759 -26.41 -22.38 1.68
C ASN A 759 -26.29 -23.48 2.75
N GLY A 760 -25.23 -24.31 2.72
CA GLY A 760 -25.07 -25.47 3.60
C GLY A 760 -25.94 -26.68 3.23
N ASP A 761 -26.67 -26.63 2.11
CA ASP A 761 -27.47 -27.74 1.59
C ASP A 761 -26.64 -28.64 0.68
N TYR A 762 -25.78 -29.47 1.30
CA TYR A 762 -24.91 -30.38 0.57
C TYR A 762 -25.67 -31.50 -0.17
N LYS A 763 -26.88 -31.85 0.29
CA LYS A 763 -27.74 -32.83 -0.40
C LYS A 763 -28.32 -32.22 -1.67
N GLY A 764 -28.84 -31.00 -1.58
CA GLY A 764 -29.26 -30.22 -2.75
C GLY A 764 -28.10 -29.98 -3.72
N ALA A 765 -26.91 -29.67 -3.21
CA ALA A 765 -25.71 -29.52 -4.04
C ALA A 765 -25.39 -30.79 -4.85
N ALA A 766 -25.46 -31.95 -4.20
CA ALA A 766 -25.27 -33.24 -4.89
C ALA A 766 -26.37 -33.50 -5.94
N HIS A 767 -27.63 -33.20 -5.63
CA HIS A 767 -28.73 -33.35 -6.57
C HIS A 767 -28.57 -32.48 -7.82
N TRP A 768 -28.23 -31.21 -7.66
CA TRP A 768 -27.97 -30.30 -8.79
C TRP A 768 -26.78 -30.73 -9.63
N LEU A 769 -25.74 -31.28 -8.99
CA LEU A 769 -24.59 -31.85 -9.67
C LEU A 769 -24.97 -33.09 -10.52
N GLU A 770 -25.91 -33.92 -10.07
CA GLU A 770 -26.43 -35.05 -10.86
C GLU A 770 -27.23 -34.61 -12.10
N LEU A 771 -27.86 -33.43 -12.04
CA LEU A 771 -28.59 -32.83 -13.15
C LEU A 771 -27.67 -32.10 -14.15
N SER A 772 -26.41 -31.86 -13.78
CA SER A 772 -25.39 -31.30 -14.65
C SER A 772 -24.86 -32.35 -15.63
N LYS A 773 -24.22 -31.90 -16.73
CA LYS A 773 -23.37 -32.76 -17.55
C LYS A 773 -22.19 -33.33 -16.74
N GLY A 774 -21.78 -32.62 -15.69
CA GLY A 774 -20.83 -33.10 -14.68
C GLY A 774 -19.36 -33.06 -15.10
N ASP A 775 -19.02 -32.37 -16.19
CA ASP A 775 -17.69 -32.32 -16.80
C ASP A 775 -17.08 -30.90 -16.86
N SER A 776 -17.79 -29.87 -16.39
CA SER A 776 -17.23 -28.51 -16.24
C SER A 776 -16.29 -28.40 -15.05
N GLY A 777 -15.38 -27.42 -15.06
CA GLY A 777 -14.48 -27.16 -13.92
C GLY A 777 -15.24 -26.89 -12.61
N ALA A 778 -16.35 -26.14 -12.68
CA ALA A 778 -17.24 -25.90 -11.55
C ALA A 778 -17.88 -27.20 -11.02
N ALA A 779 -18.32 -28.10 -11.90
CA ALA A 779 -18.89 -29.38 -11.52
C ALA A 779 -17.86 -30.33 -10.87
N LEU A 780 -16.66 -30.41 -11.46
CA LEU A 780 -15.55 -31.21 -10.94
C LEU A 780 -15.12 -30.72 -9.55
N TRP A 781 -14.98 -29.40 -9.37
CA TRP A 781 -14.61 -28.83 -8.08
C TRP A 781 -15.70 -29.06 -7.02
N LEU A 782 -16.99 -28.89 -7.36
CA LEU A 782 -18.10 -29.18 -6.45
C LEU A 782 -18.10 -30.66 -6.02
N ARG A 783 -17.89 -31.56 -6.99
CA ARG A 783 -17.78 -33.00 -6.74
C ARG A 783 -16.64 -33.31 -5.77
N ALA A 784 -15.47 -32.70 -5.96
CA ALA A 784 -14.32 -32.87 -5.08
C ALA A 784 -14.61 -32.41 -3.63
N LYS A 785 -15.27 -31.26 -3.45
CA LYS A 785 -15.70 -30.78 -2.13
C LYS A 785 -16.65 -31.77 -1.45
N LEU A 786 -17.66 -32.25 -2.17
CA LEU A 786 -18.63 -33.23 -1.63
C LEU A 786 -17.96 -34.58 -1.30
N GLN A 787 -17.03 -35.06 -2.13
CA GLN A 787 -16.24 -36.26 -1.86
C GLN A 787 -15.37 -36.10 -0.60
N ARG A 788 -14.72 -34.95 -0.43
CA ARG A 788 -13.94 -34.65 0.79
C ARG A 788 -14.81 -34.70 2.03
N ARG A 789 -15.99 -34.05 2.00
CA ARG A 789 -16.96 -34.06 3.11
C ARG A 789 -17.48 -35.46 3.43
N ALA A 790 -17.60 -36.32 2.42
CA ALA A 790 -17.94 -37.73 2.58
C ALA A 790 -16.77 -38.62 3.07
N GLY A 791 -15.58 -38.05 3.34
CA GLY A 791 -14.39 -38.79 3.76
C GLY A 791 -13.67 -39.54 2.63
N LYS A 792 -14.10 -39.37 1.37
CA LYS A 792 -13.51 -40.02 0.19
C LYS A 792 -12.33 -39.21 -0.33
N LEU A 793 -11.28 -39.09 0.49
CA LEU A 793 -10.14 -38.19 0.22
C LEU A 793 -9.37 -38.55 -1.07
N ALA A 794 -9.27 -39.84 -1.41
CA ALA A 794 -8.62 -40.28 -2.63
C ALA A 794 -9.38 -39.77 -3.87
N ASP A 795 -10.68 -40.03 -3.92
CA ASP A 795 -11.58 -39.58 -5.00
C ASP A 795 -11.61 -38.05 -5.09
N ALA A 796 -11.67 -37.37 -3.93
CA ALA A 796 -11.65 -35.91 -3.85
C ALA A 796 -10.40 -35.32 -4.49
N ALA A 797 -9.21 -35.83 -4.16
CA ALA A 797 -7.96 -35.32 -4.72
C ALA A 797 -7.85 -35.62 -6.23
N ASN A 798 -8.30 -36.79 -6.68
CA ASN A 798 -8.29 -37.14 -8.11
C ASN A 798 -9.24 -36.23 -8.91
N THR A 799 -10.43 -35.97 -8.37
CA THR A 799 -11.43 -35.11 -9.00
C THR A 799 -10.98 -33.64 -8.96
N MET A 800 -10.36 -33.19 -7.86
CA MET A 800 -9.82 -31.84 -7.75
C MET A 800 -8.65 -31.62 -8.73
N ALA A 801 -7.80 -32.63 -8.94
CA ALA A 801 -6.75 -32.56 -9.96
C ALA A 801 -7.34 -32.40 -11.39
N GLN A 802 -8.45 -33.10 -11.70
CA GLN A 802 -9.17 -32.89 -12.96
C GLN A 802 -9.75 -31.49 -13.06
N ALA A 803 -10.27 -30.94 -11.96
CA ALA A 803 -10.75 -29.55 -11.93
C ALA A 803 -9.61 -28.58 -12.27
N VAL A 804 -8.47 -28.66 -11.57
CA VAL A 804 -7.29 -27.79 -11.83
C VAL A 804 -6.85 -27.88 -13.29
N GLU A 805 -6.77 -29.08 -13.87
CA GLU A 805 -6.38 -29.26 -15.27
C GLU A 805 -7.40 -28.66 -16.26
N TRP A 806 -8.69 -28.89 -16.02
CA TRP A 806 -9.75 -28.30 -16.85
C TRP A 806 -9.63 -26.77 -16.87
N LEU A 807 -9.33 -26.17 -15.72
CA LEU A 807 -9.24 -24.72 -15.56
C LEU A 807 -8.02 -24.12 -16.24
N LYS A 808 -6.87 -24.80 -16.13
CA LYS A 808 -5.67 -24.47 -16.89
C LYS A 808 -5.90 -24.51 -18.40
N SER A 809 -6.71 -25.45 -18.89
CA SER A 809 -6.96 -25.61 -20.32
C SER A 809 -8.09 -24.74 -20.88
N SER A 810 -8.87 -24.08 -20.03
CA SER A 810 -10.10 -23.40 -20.42
C SER A 810 -9.83 -21.96 -20.88
N PRO A 811 -10.13 -21.59 -22.15
CA PRO A 811 -9.86 -20.25 -22.67
C PRO A 811 -10.64 -19.13 -21.97
N ALA A 812 -11.62 -19.46 -21.11
CA ALA A 812 -12.40 -18.48 -20.34
C ALA A 812 -11.66 -18.02 -19.07
N TYR A 813 -10.69 -18.82 -18.63
CA TYR A 813 -9.91 -18.62 -17.41
C TYR A 813 -8.40 -18.46 -17.70
N THR A 814 -8.00 -18.48 -18.99
CA THR A 814 -6.64 -18.17 -19.47
C THR A 814 -6.64 -16.91 -20.33
N ALA A 815 -5.63 -16.05 -20.20
CA ALA A 815 -5.49 -14.85 -21.03
C ALA A 815 -5.32 -15.20 -22.53
N PRO A 816 -5.66 -14.29 -23.46
CA PRO A 816 -5.33 -14.47 -24.88
C PRO A 816 -3.81 -14.40 -25.06
N GLY A 817 -3.10 -15.52 -24.93
CA GLY A 817 -1.65 -15.54 -25.11
C GLY A 817 -0.83 -16.69 -24.52
N GLY A 818 -1.36 -17.58 -23.65
CA GLY A 818 -0.50 -18.65 -23.13
C GLY A 818 -1.17 -19.66 -22.19
N VAL A 819 -0.65 -20.90 -22.25
CA VAL A 819 -1.00 -22.10 -21.45
C VAL A 819 0.11 -22.42 -20.42
N ASP A 820 0.86 -21.41 -19.98
CA ASP A 820 1.90 -21.55 -18.95
C ASP A 820 1.34 -21.34 -17.52
N GLU A 821 2.22 -21.42 -16.51
CA GLU A 821 1.83 -21.30 -15.10
C GLU A 821 1.35 -19.87 -14.72
N THR A 822 1.51 -18.86 -15.58
CA THR A 822 1.12 -17.45 -15.31
C THR A 822 -0.37 -17.23 -15.15
N TRP A 823 -1.23 -18.21 -15.47
CA TRP A 823 -2.68 -18.11 -15.25
C TRP A 823 -3.07 -17.98 -13.77
N THR A 824 -2.17 -18.33 -12.84
CA THR A 824 -2.33 -18.06 -11.40
C THR A 824 -2.07 -16.60 -11.02
N ASP A 825 -1.42 -15.83 -11.89
CA ASP A 825 -1.02 -14.44 -11.66
C ASP A 825 -2.02 -13.43 -12.27
N TYR A 826 -2.89 -13.89 -13.19
CA TYR A 826 -3.88 -13.05 -13.88
C TYR A 826 -5.15 -12.83 -13.05
N ASP A 827 -5.03 -11.96 -12.04
CA ASP A 827 -6.19 -11.36 -11.37
C ASP A 827 -6.63 -10.11 -12.14
N PHE A 828 -7.74 -10.19 -12.87
CA PHE A 828 -8.27 -9.05 -13.62
C PHE A 828 -8.80 -7.90 -12.72
N PHE A 829 -8.72 -8.05 -11.38
CA PHE A 829 -8.87 -7.01 -10.36
C PHE A 829 -8.11 -7.41 -9.07
N PRO A 830 -6.83 -7.04 -8.90
CA PRO A 830 -6.00 -7.44 -7.75
C PRO A 830 -6.09 -6.46 -6.56
N GLU A 831 -7.22 -5.79 -6.35
CA GLU A 831 -7.39 -4.82 -5.25
C GLU A 831 -8.04 -5.42 -4.00
N GLY A 832 -7.82 -6.72 -3.73
CA GLY A 832 -8.39 -7.44 -2.58
C GLY A 832 -7.40 -8.35 -1.86
N TYR A 833 -7.68 -8.61 -0.57
CA TYR A 833 -6.94 -9.54 0.31
C TYR A 833 -7.23 -11.03 0.02
N HIS A 834 -7.47 -11.43 -1.23
CA HIS A 834 -8.08 -12.72 -1.57
C HIS A 834 -7.22 -13.63 -2.45
N TRP A 835 -7.43 -14.93 -2.31
CA TRP A 835 -6.77 -15.97 -3.10
C TRP A 835 -7.40 -16.05 -4.48
N GLY A 836 -6.63 -15.68 -5.50
CA GLY A 836 -7.03 -15.82 -6.88
C GLY A 836 -7.44 -17.26 -7.22
N TRP A 837 -8.12 -17.40 -8.35
CA TRP A 837 -8.80 -18.63 -8.70
C TRP A 837 -7.84 -19.82 -8.88
N GLY A 838 -6.69 -19.58 -9.49
CA GLY A 838 -5.58 -20.54 -9.59
C GLY A 838 -5.03 -20.93 -8.22
N GLN A 839 -4.78 -19.96 -7.34
CA GLN A 839 -4.26 -20.19 -5.99
C GLN A 839 -5.23 -21.02 -5.14
N SER A 840 -6.52 -20.67 -5.14
CA SER A 840 -7.57 -21.40 -4.40
C SER A 840 -7.70 -22.86 -4.85
N SER A 841 -7.62 -23.12 -6.17
CA SER A 841 -7.71 -24.48 -6.71
C SER A 841 -6.51 -25.35 -6.31
N HIS A 842 -5.31 -24.77 -6.32
CA HIS A 842 -4.10 -25.43 -5.86
C HIS A 842 -4.08 -25.59 -4.34
N GLY A 843 -4.60 -24.63 -3.57
CA GLY A 843 -4.72 -24.71 -2.12
C GLY A 843 -5.57 -25.90 -1.68
N ASP A 844 -6.73 -26.09 -2.31
CA ASP A 844 -7.61 -27.24 -2.12
C ASP A 844 -6.93 -28.57 -2.48
N LEU A 845 -6.32 -28.64 -3.66
CA LEU A 845 -5.64 -29.86 -4.13
C LEU A 845 -4.43 -30.19 -3.25
N GLY A 846 -3.64 -29.19 -2.88
CA GLY A 846 -2.46 -29.29 -2.03
C GLY A 846 -2.84 -29.78 -0.63
N GLY A 847 -3.91 -29.21 -0.05
CA GLY A 847 -4.48 -29.67 1.22
C GLY A 847 -4.94 -31.13 1.16
N LEU A 848 -5.64 -31.54 0.10
CA LEU A 848 -6.07 -32.93 -0.09
C LEU A 848 -4.89 -33.90 -0.23
N ARG A 849 -3.86 -33.55 -1.00
CA ARG A 849 -2.61 -34.33 -1.15
C ARG A 849 -1.87 -34.44 0.19
N LEU A 850 -1.82 -33.36 0.95
CA LEU A 850 -1.19 -33.31 2.27
C LEU A 850 -1.85 -34.29 3.24
N VAL A 851 -3.19 -34.28 3.36
CA VAL A 851 -3.91 -35.21 4.25
C VAL A 851 -3.82 -36.67 3.77
N ARG A 852 -3.77 -36.92 2.46
CA ARG A 852 -3.52 -38.26 1.92
C ARG A 852 -2.11 -38.79 2.24
N GLY A 853 -1.18 -37.92 2.61
CA GLY A 853 0.21 -38.29 2.86
C GLY A 853 1.11 -38.27 1.61
N ASP A 854 0.63 -37.64 0.54
CA ASP A 854 1.30 -37.45 -0.76
C ASP A 854 2.16 -36.16 -0.69
N PHE A 855 3.12 -36.13 0.24
CA PHE A 855 3.78 -34.88 0.67
C PHE A 855 4.58 -34.15 -0.40
N VAL A 856 5.33 -34.89 -1.24
CA VAL A 856 6.10 -34.28 -2.33
C VAL A 856 5.17 -33.68 -3.38
N GLN A 857 4.07 -34.37 -3.69
CA GLN A 857 3.04 -33.87 -4.60
C GLN A 857 2.28 -32.68 -4.01
N ALA A 858 2.12 -32.62 -2.68
CA ALA A 858 1.53 -31.46 -2.00
C ALA A 858 2.45 -30.24 -2.12
N LEU A 859 3.76 -30.39 -1.88
CA LEU A 859 4.75 -29.33 -2.09
C LEU A 859 4.70 -28.80 -3.52
N ASP A 860 4.77 -29.68 -4.52
CA ASP A 860 4.70 -29.32 -5.94
C ASP A 860 3.41 -28.55 -6.28
N THR A 861 2.27 -28.98 -5.73
CA THR A 861 0.99 -28.28 -5.91
C THR A 861 0.98 -26.89 -5.31
N PHE A 862 1.48 -26.70 -4.08
CA PHE A 862 1.52 -25.38 -3.46
C PHE A 862 2.47 -24.43 -4.20
N LEU A 863 3.61 -24.92 -4.69
CA LEU A 863 4.54 -24.12 -5.50
C LEU A 863 3.89 -23.65 -6.81
N LYS A 864 3.26 -24.57 -7.57
CA LYS A 864 2.55 -24.23 -8.81
C LYS A 864 1.32 -23.34 -8.60
N GLY A 865 0.78 -23.36 -7.40
CA GLY A 865 -0.31 -22.48 -6.98
C GLY A 865 0.14 -21.12 -6.45
N HIS A 866 1.44 -20.82 -6.46
CA HIS A 866 2.02 -19.63 -5.86
C HIS A 866 1.69 -19.42 -4.37
N LEU A 867 1.49 -20.51 -3.63
CA LEU A 867 1.22 -20.53 -2.20
C LEU A 867 2.52 -20.76 -1.41
N TRP A 868 3.42 -19.77 -1.43
CA TRP A 868 4.78 -19.92 -0.89
C TRP A 868 4.83 -20.36 0.58
N ASN A 869 4.04 -19.74 1.46
CA ASN A 869 4.07 -20.06 2.89
C ASN A 869 3.60 -21.50 3.18
N ASP A 870 2.60 -22.00 2.43
CA ASP A 870 2.14 -23.38 2.53
C ASP A 870 3.17 -24.37 1.97
N ALA A 871 3.79 -24.03 0.83
CA ALA A 871 4.89 -24.79 0.26
C ALA A 871 6.09 -24.88 1.22
N ALA A 872 6.49 -23.75 1.80
CA ALA A 872 7.57 -23.65 2.78
C ALA A 872 7.28 -24.47 4.04
N PHE A 873 6.04 -24.41 4.56
CA PHE A 873 5.60 -25.27 5.65
C PHE A 873 5.77 -26.75 5.31
N VAL A 874 5.32 -27.20 4.14
CA VAL A 874 5.43 -28.60 3.72
C VAL A 874 6.91 -29.00 3.55
N ALA A 875 7.70 -28.18 2.86
CA ALA A 875 9.12 -28.39 2.63
C ALA A 875 9.93 -28.50 3.93
N GLU A 876 9.69 -27.59 4.88
CA GLU A 876 10.51 -27.47 6.09
C GLU A 876 10.01 -28.35 7.24
N ARG A 877 8.70 -28.52 7.37
CA ARG A 877 8.10 -29.20 8.53
C ARG A 877 7.63 -30.62 8.24
N VAL A 878 7.27 -30.95 6.99
CA VAL A 878 6.65 -32.25 6.64
C VAL A 878 7.59 -33.18 5.90
N LEU A 879 8.29 -32.71 4.86
CA LEU A 879 9.24 -33.55 4.12
C LEU A 879 10.43 -33.94 5.00
N THR A 880 11.07 -35.07 4.71
CA THR A 880 12.44 -35.32 5.17
C THR A 880 13.43 -34.49 4.38
N ALA A 881 14.59 -34.20 4.95
CA ALA A 881 15.64 -33.49 4.23
C ALA A 881 16.08 -34.22 2.95
N SER A 882 16.09 -35.55 2.92
CA SER A 882 16.40 -36.32 1.70
C SER A 882 15.32 -36.19 0.62
N GLU A 883 14.03 -36.24 0.98
CA GLU A 883 12.92 -36.00 0.03
C GLU A 883 12.97 -34.58 -0.54
N LEU A 884 13.19 -33.57 0.32
CA LEU A 884 13.31 -32.17 -0.11
C LEU A 884 14.52 -31.96 -1.02
N LYS A 885 15.68 -32.49 -0.64
CA LYS A 885 16.90 -32.44 -1.45
C LYS A 885 16.69 -33.06 -2.82
N GLN A 886 16.13 -34.28 -2.88
CA GLN A 886 15.85 -34.95 -4.14
C GLN A 886 14.91 -34.11 -5.02
N TYR A 887 13.86 -33.52 -4.45
CA TYR A 887 12.94 -32.64 -5.17
C TYR A 887 13.67 -31.41 -5.75
N VAL A 888 14.45 -30.71 -4.92
CA VAL A 888 15.21 -29.51 -5.31
C VAL A 888 16.27 -29.81 -6.38
N ASP A 889 16.93 -30.97 -6.31
CA ASP A 889 17.92 -31.40 -7.29
C ASP A 889 17.32 -31.71 -8.67
N MET A 890 16.04 -32.04 -8.73
CA MET A 890 15.31 -32.26 -9.99
C MET A 890 14.76 -30.96 -10.61
N LEU A 891 14.71 -29.86 -9.86
CA LEU A 891 14.28 -28.57 -10.40
C LEU A 891 15.33 -28.03 -11.38
N PRO A 892 14.91 -27.33 -12.45
CA PRO A 892 15.85 -26.70 -13.37
C PRO A 892 16.81 -25.75 -12.62
N ALA A 893 18.04 -25.63 -13.12
CA ALA A 893 18.98 -24.62 -12.65
C ALA A 893 18.48 -23.25 -13.11
N THR A 894 18.26 -22.33 -12.19
CA THR A 894 17.87 -20.94 -12.49
C THR A 894 19.07 -20.02 -12.31
N GLU A 895 19.21 -19.00 -13.16
CA GLU A 895 20.19 -17.93 -12.96
C GLU A 895 19.86 -17.15 -11.67
N PRO A 896 20.84 -16.48 -11.02
CA PRO A 896 20.57 -15.69 -9.82
C PRO A 896 19.53 -14.60 -10.12
N PRO A 897 18.41 -14.54 -9.38
CA PRO A 897 17.33 -13.64 -9.72
C PRO A 897 17.70 -12.17 -9.46
N LYS A 898 17.26 -11.28 -10.36
CA LYS A 898 16.96 -9.89 -10.01
C LYS A 898 15.68 -9.88 -9.16
N GLU A 899 15.57 -8.98 -8.19
CA GLU A 899 14.47 -8.95 -7.21
C GLU A 899 13.07 -9.12 -7.84
N GLY A 900 12.37 -10.19 -7.45
CA GLY A 900 11.02 -10.55 -7.92
C GLY A 900 10.83 -12.07 -8.11
N GLU A 901 10.72 -12.79 -6.99
CA GLU A 901 10.18 -14.16 -6.78
C GLU A 901 10.52 -15.32 -7.74
N ASP A 902 11.78 -15.75 -7.78
CA ASP A 902 12.09 -17.14 -8.17
C ASP A 902 11.87 -18.10 -6.99
N TYR A 903 10.72 -18.78 -6.96
CA TYR A 903 10.40 -19.80 -5.94
C TYR A 903 11.36 -20.99 -5.94
N ASN A 904 12.00 -21.32 -7.06
CA ASN A 904 13.00 -22.39 -7.09
C ASN A 904 14.26 -21.95 -6.34
N ALA A 905 14.72 -20.71 -6.53
CA ALA A 905 15.83 -20.15 -5.77
C ALA A 905 15.52 -20.05 -4.27
N LYS A 906 14.32 -19.60 -3.89
CA LYS A 906 13.90 -19.57 -2.47
C LYS A 906 13.88 -20.98 -1.86
N LEU A 907 13.37 -21.98 -2.58
CA LEU A 907 13.31 -23.36 -2.09
C LEU A 907 14.70 -24.00 -1.95
N ARG A 908 15.62 -23.69 -2.87
CA ARG A 908 17.05 -24.05 -2.75
C ARG A 908 17.63 -23.45 -1.47
N TYR A 909 17.43 -22.16 -1.24
CA TYR A 909 17.98 -21.51 -0.05
C TYR A 909 17.40 -22.04 1.26
N LEU A 910 16.08 -22.29 1.30
CA LEU A 910 15.40 -22.94 2.42
C LEU A 910 16.03 -24.31 2.72
N LEU A 911 16.29 -25.14 1.70
CA LEU A 911 16.98 -26.42 1.86
C LEU A 911 18.37 -26.23 2.47
N GLY A 912 19.16 -25.26 1.97
CA GLY A 912 20.47 -24.93 2.53
C GLY A 912 20.41 -24.66 4.03
N ARG A 913 19.53 -23.74 4.46
CA ARG A 913 19.36 -23.40 5.88
C ARG A 913 18.89 -24.58 6.73
N ARG A 914 18.01 -25.42 6.17
CA ARG A 914 17.56 -26.63 6.85
C ARG A 914 18.69 -27.63 7.06
N LEU A 915 19.54 -27.83 6.06
CA LEU A 915 20.69 -28.73 6.18
C LEU A 915 21.70 -28.23 7.22
N VAL A 916 21.88 -26.91 7.37
CA VAL A 916 22.69 -26.33 8.46
C VAL A 916 22.07 -26.67 9.84
N ARG A 917 20.76 -26.52 10.02
CA ARG A 917 20.07 -26.90 11.28
C ARG A 917 20.17 -28.38 11.61
N GLU A 918 20.34 -29.24 10.61
CA GLU A 918 20.49 -30.70 10.77
C GLU A 918 21.96 -31.14 10.85
N ASP A 919 22.90 -30.20 11.02
CA ASP A 919 24.36 -30.42 11.09
C ASP A 919 24.97 -31.08 9.83
N ARG A 920 24.30 -30.95 8.68
CA ARG A 920 24.72 -31.51 7.37
C ARG A 920 25.45 -30.45 6.53
N TYR A 921 26.46 -29.81 7.11
CA TYR A 921 27.06 -28.59 6.56
C TYR A 921 27.65 -28.75 5.15
N ALA A 922 28.35 -29.85 4.87
CA ALA A 922 28.93 -30.11 3.54
C ALA A 922 27.87 -30.28 2.45
N GLU A 923 26.68 -30.76 2.81
CA GLU A 923 25.55 -30.84 1.87
C GLU A 923 24.82 -29.50 1.74
N ALA A 924 24.89 -28.62 2.74
CA ALA A 924 24.22 -27.32 2.75
C ALA A 924 24.87 -26.29 1.82
N GLU A 925 26.21 -26.29 1.76
CA GLU A 925 27.03 -25.33 1.02
C GLU A 925 26.54 -25.01 -0.41
N PRO A 926 26.24 -25.98 -1.30
CA PRO A 926 25.82 -25.69 -2.67
C PRO A 926 24.42 -25.05 -2.78
N TYR A 927 23.63 -25.03 -1.71
CA TYR A 927 22.26 -24.49 -1.70
C TYR A 927 22.14 -23.15 -0.99
N LEU A 928 23.16 -22.70 -0.27
CA LEU A 928 23.14 -21.38 0.38
C LEU A 928 23.32 -20.26 -0.65
N SER A 929 22.59 -19.16 -0.45
CA SER A 929 22.81 -17.96 -1.25
C SER A 929 24.16 -17.33 -0.89
N LYS A 930 24.85 -16.73 -1.87
CA LYS A 930 26.08 -15.99 -1.60
C LYS A 930 25.74 -14.69 -0.85
N PRO A 931 26.52 -14.27 0.15
CA PRO A 931 27.83 -14.83 0.56
C PRO A 931 27.77 -15.87 1.70
N TYR A 932 26.61 -16.44 2.00
CA TYR A 932 26.43 -17.31 3.17
C TYR A 932 27.10 -18.68 3.06
N ASP A 933 27.56 -19.07 1.86
CA ASP A 933 28.50 -20.18 1.67
C ASP A 933 29.81 -19.95 2.43
N LYS A 934 30.37 -18.72 2.37
CA LYS A 934 31.59 -18.33 3.09
C LYS A 934 31.35 -18.14 4.58
N VAL A 935 30.19 -17.62 4.95
CA VAL A 935 29.79 -17.52 6.36
C VAL A 935 29.66 -18.92 6.97
N LEU A 936 29.07 -19.88 6.25
CA LEU A 936 29.00 -21.28 6.67
C LEU A 936 30.39 -21.89 6.85
N GLU A 937 31.31 -21.67 5.92
CA GLU A 937 32.70 -22.15 6.02
C GLU A 937 33.37 -21.68 7.32
N LYS A 938 33.23 -20.38 7.65
CA LYS A 938 33.77 -19.80 8.89
C LYS A 938 33.08 -20.36 10.13
N TYR A 939 31.76 -20.52 10.09
CA TYR A 939 30.97 -21.11 11.17
C TYR A 939 31.41 -22.55 11.47
N VAL A 940 31.51 -23.40 10.45
CA VAL A 940 31.92 -24.81 10.58
C VAL A 940 33.33 -24.92 11.12
N LYS A 941 34.26 -24.11 10.62
CA LYS A 941 35.63 -24.06 11.14
C LYS A 941 35.65 -23.72 12.63
N ALA A 942 34.90 -22.69 13.05
CA ALA A 942 34.82 -22.29 14.45
C ALA A 942 34.23 -23.40 15.35
N LEU A 943 33.21 -24.13 14.88
CA LEU A 943 32.69 -25.31 15.58
C LEU A 943 33.74 -26.43 15.72
N GLN A 944 34.48 -26.72 14.66
CA GLN A 944 35.54 -27.74 14.65
C GLN A 944 36.69 -27.37 15.59
N ASP A 945 37.16 -26.13 15.53
CA ASP A 945 38.24 -25.63 16.37
C ASP A 945 37.83 -25.60 17.86
N GLY A 946 36.60 -25.21 18.18
CA GLY A 946 36.07 -25.28 19.55
C GLY A 946 36.04 -26.72 20.10
N ALA A 947 35.72 -27.69 19.25
CA ALA A 947 35.68 -29.11 19.61
C ALA A 947 37.07 -29.78 19.63
N ASN A 948 38.09 -29.15 19.04
CA ASN A 948 39.42 -29.74 18.89
C ASN A 948 40.21 -29.72 20.21
N GLU A 949 40.27 -30.86 20.90
CA GLU A 949 40.98 -31.00 22.18
C GLU A 949 42.51 -30.81 22.09
N LYS A 950 43.09 -30.73 20.89
CA LYS A 950 44.52 -30.43 20.69
C LYS A 950 44.84 -28.95 20.84
N LEU A 951 43.86 -28.06 20.70
CA LEU A 951 44.02 -26.62 20.91
C LEU A 951 43.93 -26.30 22.41
N SER A 952 44.54 -25.19 22.82
CA SER A 952 44.45 -24.72 24.20
C SER A 952 43.01 -24.38 24.59
N LYS A 953 42.72 -24.37 25.90
CA LYS A 953 41.37 -24.01 26.40
C LYS A 953 40.93 -22.63 25.92
N THR A 954 41.84 -21.67 25.87
CA THR A 954 41.56 -20.30 25.42
C THR A 954 41.27 -20.23 23.93
N GLU A 955 42.05 -20.92 23.08
CA GLU A 955 41.80 -20.98 21.63
C GLU A 955 40.45 -21.63 21.33
N ARG A 956 40.12 -22.73 22.03
CA ARG A 956 38.82 -23.40 21.92
C ARG A 956 37.67 -22.52 22.39
N ALA A 957 37.86 -21.79 23.49
CA ALA A 957 36.87 -20.87 24.02
C ALA A 957 36.58 -19.74 23.02
N HIS A 958 37.62 -19.14 22.43
CA HIS A 958 37.47 -18.16 21.35
C HIS A 958 36.70 -18.75 20.18
N ALA A 959 37.10 -19.92 19.67
CA ALA A 959 36.42 -20.55 18.54
C ALA A 959 34.93 -20.84 18.81
N TRP A 960 34.58 -21.32 20.02
CA TRP A 960 33.18 -21.46 20.41
C TRP A 960 32.44 -20.12 20.45
N PHE A 961 33.09 -19.05 20.89
CA PHE A 961 32.51 -17.73 20.94
C PHE A 961 32.36 -17.11 19.55
N THR A 962 33.32 -17.31 18.63
CA THR A 962 33.20 -16.94 17.21
C THR A 962 32.02 -17.66 16.55
N ALA A 963 31.85 -18.97 16.81
CA ALA A 963 30.70 -19.72 16.32
C ALA A 963 29.39 -19.18 16.90
N ALA A 964 29.37 -18.83 18.19
CA ALA A 964 28.23 -18.22 18.85
C ALA A 964 27.85 -16.87 18.23
N TRP A 965 28.85 -16.03 17.93
CA TRP A 965 28.69 -14.73 17.30
C TRP A 965 28.07 -14.84 15.91
N ILE A 966 28.60 -15.73 15.06
CA ILE A 966 28.04 -16.00 13.73
C ILE A 966 26.60 -16.52 13.84
N ALA A 967 26.34 -17.48 14.75
CA ALA A 967 24.98 -17.98 14.97
C ALA A 967 24.01 -16.87 15.44
N ARG A 968 24.49 -15.85 16.16
CA ARG A 968 23.65 -14.73 16.63
C ARG A 968 23.29 -13.75 15.52
N TYR A 969 24.27 -13.39 14.69
CA TYR A 969 24.15 -12.26 13.76
C TYR A 969 23.85 -12.68 12.32
N ASP A 970 24.29 -13.87 11.90
CA ASP A 970 23.99 -14.45 10.58
C ASP A 970 23.04 -15.66 10.67
N GLY A 971 22.55 -15.99 11.87
CA GLY A 971 21.76 -17.19 12.11
C GLY A 971 20.42 -17.24 11.40
N MET A 972 19.81 -16.09 11.09
CA MET A 972 18.56 -16.04 10.33
C MET A 972 18.80 -16.55 8.89
N GLU A 973 19.90 -16.12 8.29
CA GLU A 973 20.32 -16.43 6.93
C GLU A 973 21.03 -17.79 6.82
N LEU A 974 21.72 -18.23 7.87
CA LEU A 974 22.37 -19.54 7.89
C LEU A 974 21.42 -20.68 8.27
N MET A 975 20.49 -20.46 9.19
CA MET A 975 19.72 -21.53 9.81
C MET A 975 18.30 -21.14 10.23
N GLY A 976 17.80 -19.95 9.87
CA GLY A 976 16.43 -19.52 10.16
C GLY A 976 15.38 -20.35 9.42
N THR A 977 14.25 -20.60 10.10
CA THR A 977 13.08 -21.25 9.50
C THR A 977 12.34 -20.29 8.56
N GLU A 978 11.86 -20.80 7.42
CA GLU A 978 11.18 -19.98 6.40
C GLU A 978 9.89 -19.36 6.97
N VAL A 979 9.10 -20.17 7.66
CA VAL A 979 7.87 -19.78 8.36
C VAL A 979 8.08 -19.92 9.87
N ALA A 980 7.04 -20.21 10.66
CA ALA A 980 7.17 -20.38 12.09
C ALA A 980 8.23 -21.47 12.46
N PRO A 981 9.10 -21.21 13.45
CA PRO A 981 8.99 -20.11 14.41
C PRO A 981 9.71 -18.79 14.06
N ASP A 982 10.62 -18.73 13.08
CA ASP A 982 11.46 -17.53 12.86
C ASP A 982 10.90 -16.56 11.82
N ALA A 983 10.08 -17.04 10.89
CA ALA A 983 9.46 -16.25 9.82
C ALA A 983 10.47 -15.55 8.91
N PHE A 984 11.47 -16.26 8.39
CA PHE A 984 12.44 -15.71 7.44
C PHE A 984 11.78 -15.07 6.21
N ALA A 985 10.66 -15.63 5.71
CA ALA A 985 9.91 -15.07 4.58
C ALA A 985 9.49 -13.60 4.82
N GLU A 986 9.32 -13.22 6.08
CA GLU A 986 8.95 -11.89 6.57
C GLU A 986 10.15 -11.15 7.19
N SER A 987 11.37 -11.55 6.87
CA SER A 987 12.62 -11.06 7.48
C SER A 987 12.67 -11.20 9.01
N GLY A 988 11.81 -12.05 9.58
CA GLY A 988 11.60 -12.16 11.02
C GLY A 988 10.88 -10.97 11.66
N GLU A 989 10.34 -10.01 10.90
CA GLU A 989 9.64 -8.84 11.42
C GLU A 989 8.28 -9.23 12.04
N PHE A 990 7.55 -10.12 11.39
CA PHE A 990 6.21 -10.57 11.79
C PHE A 990 6.21 -12.00 12.35
N GLU A 991 5.23 -12.32 13.19
CA GLU A 991 4.96 -13.70 13.55
C GLU A 991 4.09 -14.34 12.47
N THR A 992 4.45 -15.55 12.05
CA THR A 992 3.64 -16.35 11.13
C THR A 992 2.81 -17.35 11.92
N PRO A 993 1.61 -17.73 11.46
CA PRO A 993 0.84 -18.78 12.09
C PRO A 993 1.62 -20.10 12.20
N ASP A 994 1.65 -20.70 13.38
CA ASP A 994 2.33 -21.99 13.60
C ASP A 994 1.47 -23.16 13.11
N ILE A 995 1.47 -23.36 11.79
CA ILE A 995 0.72 -24.42 11.11
C ILE A 995 1.13 -25.81 11.65
N ALA A 996 2.41 -26.02 11.97
CA ALA A 996 2.88 -27.29 12.52
C ALA A 996 2.20 -27.60 13.87
N LYS A 997 2.07 -26.60 14.75
CA LYS A 997 1.36 -26.73 16.03
C LYS A 997 -0.13 -26.96 15.82
N GLN A 998 -0.80 -26.20 14.95
CA GLN A 998 -2.22 -26.39 14.66
C GLN A 998 -2.51 -27.82 14.19
N ARG A 999 -1.67 -28.34 13.29
CA ARG A 999 -1.84 -29.67 12.69
C ARG A 999 -1.52 -30.81 13.65
N ARG A 1000 -0.51 -30.66 14.54
CA ARG A 1000 -0.20 -31.65 15.59
C ARG A 1000 -1.26 -31.69 16.68
N SER A 1001 -1.77 -30.54 17.12
CA SER A 1001 -2.76 -30.46 18.20
C SER A 1001 -4.18 -30.82 17.75
N GLY A 1002 -4.47 -30.68 16.44
CA GLY A 1002 -5.82 -30.80 15.91
C GLY A 1002 -6.71 -29.60 16.25
N VAL A 1003 -6.14 -28.52 16.81
CA VAL A 1003 -6.85 -27.28 17.14
C VAL A 1003 -6.03 -26.05 16.73
N PHE A 1004 -6.71 -25.04 16.21
CA PHE A 1004 -6.14 -23.69 16.03
C PHE A 1004 -6.75 -22.74 17.07
N GLN A 1005 -6.09 -21.61 17.31
CA GLN A 1005 -6.55 -20.61 18.28
C GLN A 1005 -7.03 -19.37 17.55
N THR A 1006 -8.24 -18.93 17.85
CA THR A 1006 -8.73 -17.60 17.48
C THR A 1006 -8.56 -16.67 18.65
N ILE A 1007 -8.07 -15.46 18.37
CA ILE A 1007 -7.92 -14.40 19.37
C ILE A 1007 -9.04 -13.39 19.14
N SER A 1008 -9.74 -13.04 20.21
CA SER A 1008 -10.68 -11.92 20.25
C SER A 1008 -10.33 -11.03 21.43
N TYR A 1009 -10.70 -9.76 21.39
CA TYR A 1009 -10.46 -8.84 22.50
C TYR A 1009 -11.81 -8.51 23.15
N ASP A 1010 -11.88 -8.54 24.48
CA ASP A 1010 -13.07 -8.09 25.18
C ASP A 1010 -13.17 -6.54 25.16
N LYS A 1011 -14.27 -6.01 25.70
CA LYS A 1011 -14.52 -4.55 25.73
C LYS A 1011 -13.49 -3.78 26.55
N GLN A 1012 -12.68 -4.45 27.37
CA GLN A 1012 -11.60 -3.89 28.18
C GLN A 1012 -10.22 -4.03 27.50
N GLY A 1013 -10.16 -4.66 26.32
CA GLY A 1013 -8.93 -4.91 25.58
C GLY A 1013 -8.16 -6.14 26.06
N ASN A 1014 -8.74 -7.00 26.91
CA ASN A 1014 -8.07 -8.24 27.30
C ASN A 1014 -8.22 -9.29 26.19
N GLU A 1015 -7.13 -10.02 25.98
CA GLU A 1015 -7.05 -11.09 25.00
C GLU A 1015 -7.86 -12.33 25.45
N GLN A 1016 -8.80 -12.75 24.61
CA GLN A 1016 -9.62 -13.95 24.77
C GLN A 1016 -9.22 -14.96 23.70
N LYS A 1017 -8.61 -16.08 24.12
CA LYS A 1017 -8.24 -17.19 23.22
C LYS A 1017 -9.33 -18.25 23.20
N LYS A 1018 -9.76 -18.65 22.01
CA LYS A 1018 -10.68 -19.77 21.81
C LYS A 1018 -10.02 -20.83 20.93
N ASN A 1019 -10.01 -22.08 21.42
CA ASN A 1019 -9.55 -23.22 20.64
C ASN A 1019 -10.67 -23.67 19.69
N MET A 1020 -10.35 -23.82 18.42
CA MET A 1020 -11.25 -24.29 17.37
C MET A 1020 -10.66 -25.54 16.73
N ALA A 1021 -11.50 -26.52 16.39
CA ALA A 1021 -11.04 -27.75 15.75
C ALA A 1021 -10.55 -27.47 14.33
N VAL A 1022 -9.46 -28.09 13.91
CA VAL A 1022 -9.01 -27.97 12.52
C VAL A 1022 -10.00 -28.64 11.57
N VAL A 1023 -10.28 -27.99 10.45
CA VAL A 1023 -11.16 -28.50 9.38
C VAL A 1023 -10.46 -29.64 8.64
N LEU A 1024 -9.20 -29.41 8.27
CA LEU A 1024 -8.40 -30.35 7.50
C LEU A 1024 -7.45 -31.12 8.44
N LYS A 1025 -7.98 -32.19 9.06
CA LYS A 1025 -7.23 -33.00 10.03
C LYS A 1025 -5.99 -33.64 9.42
N ALA A 1026 -4.85 -33.48 10.10
CA ALA A 1026 -3.59 -34.10 9.71
C ALA A 1026 -3.68 -35.63 9.80
N SER A 1027 -3.01 -36.33 8.87
CA SER A 1027 -2.94 -37.79 8.91
C SER A 1027 -1.97 -38.27 9.99
N ALA A 1028 -2.10 -39.53 10.41
CA ALA A 1028 -1.12 -40.13 11.33
C ALA A 1028 0.30 -40.13 10.75
N LYS A 1029 0.45 -40.25 9.43
CA LYS A 1029 1.75 -40.16 8.74
C LYS A 1029 2.34 -38.75 8.86
N GLU A 1030 1.51 -37.72 8.68
CA GLU A 1030 1.91 -36.34 8.79
C GLU A 1030 2.29 -35.95 10.21
N ILE A 1031 1.50 -36.35 11.22
CA ILE A 1031 1.83 -36.10 12.63
C ILE A 1031 3.18 -36.73 12.99
N ARG A 1032 3.47 -37.95 12.51
CA ARG A 1032 4.79 -38.57 12.69
C ARG A 1032 5.92 -37.73 12.06
N ARG A 1033 5.73 -37.18 10.86
CA ARG A 1033 6.70 -36.29 10.20
C ARG A 1033 6.91 -34.99 10.99
N LEU A 1034 5.83 -34.33 11.41
CA LEU A 1034 5.89 -33.08 12.18
C LEU A 1034 6.60 -33.23 13.53
N ASN A 1035 6.49 -34.42 14.15
CA ASN A 1035 7.21 -34.75 15.38
C ASN A 1035 8.68 -35.09 15.12
N ALA A 1036 8.99 -35.83 14.04
CA ALA A 1036 10.36 -36.18 13.67
C ALA A 1036 11.18 -34.95 13.24
N ASN A 1037 10.56 -34.00 12.53
CA ASN A 1037 11.21 -32.79 12.03
C ASN A 1037 11.11 -31.62 13.02
N LYS A 1038 10.88 -31.85 14.31
CA LYS A 1038 10.63 -30.77 15.27
C LYS A 1038 11.87 -29.87 15.40
N ILE A 1039 11.67 -28.55 15.34
CA ILE A 1039 12.74 -27.56 15.56
C ILE A 1039 13.09 -27.55 17.06
N ASN A 1040 14.38 -27.46 17.38
CA ASN A 1040 14.86 -27.47 18.76
C ASN A 1040 15.84 -26.32 19.02
N PRO A 1041 15.48 -25.32 19.86
CA PRO A 1041 14.18 -25.13 20.49
C PRO A 1041 13.11 -24.62 19.51
N GLU A 1042 11.85 -25.04 19.68
CA GLU A 1042 10.71 -24.54 18.88
C GLU A 1042 10.24 -23.18 19.43
N ILE A 1043 11.11 -22.17 19.37
CA ILE A 1043 10.92 -20.80 19.87
C ILE A 1043 11.36 -19.81 18.79
N ARG A 1044 10.69 -18.66 18.68
CA ARG A 1044 11.04 -17.62 17.70
C ARG A 1044 12.47 -17.10 17.92
N PHE A 1045 13.21 -16.96 16.82
CA PHE A 1045 14.64 -16.69 16.78
C PHE A 1045 15.46 -17.78 17.46
N HIS A 1046 15.16 -19.05 17.13
CA HIS A 1046 15.79 -20.21 17.78
C HIS A 1046 17.33 -20.21 17.64
N TYR A 1047 17.86 -19.64 16.56
CA TYR A 1047 19.30 -19.47 16.35
C TYR A 1047 19.98 -18.62 17.44
N ARG A 1048 19.26 -17.71 18.11
CA ARG A 1048 19.79 -16.97 19.28
C ARG A 1048 19.99 -17.88 20.49
N MET A 1049 19.15 -18.90 20.65
CA MET A 1049 19.31 -19.92 21.68
C MET A 1049 20.52 -20.81 21.39
N ILE A 1050 20.74 -21.15 20.11
CA ILE A 1050 21.94 -21.86 19.65
C ILE A 1050 23.19 -21.02 19.94
N ALA A 1051 23.19 -19.73 19.59
CA ALA A 1051 24.27 -18.81 19.89
C ALA A 1051 24.58 -18.75 21.39
N GLY A 1052 23.57 -18.55 22.24
CA GLY A 1052 23.76 -18.56 23.69
C GLY A 1052 24.36 -19.88 24.19
N ALA A 1053 23.91 -21.03 23.69
CA ALA A 1053 24.47 -22.33 24.08
C ALA A 1053 25.93 -22.52 23.66
N LEU A 1054 26.32 -22.03 22.48
CA LEU A 1054 27.71 -22.03 22.00
C LEU A 1054 28.59 -21.10 22.87
N ALA A 1055 28.09 -19.92 23.23
CA ALA A 1055 28.79 -19.02 24.15
C ALA A 1055 28.98 -19.65 25.55
N ILE A 1056 28.00 -20.42 26.04
CA ILE A 1056 28.19 -21.16 27.30
C ILE A 1056 29.23 -22.29 27.16
N LYS A 1057 29.39 -22.92 25.99
CA LYS A 1057 30.52 -23.83 25.75
C LYS A 1057 31.86 -23.10 25.83
N ALA A 1058 31.95 -21.87 25.33
CA ALA A 1058 33.14 -21.03 25.51
C ALA A 1058 33.39 -20.70 26.99
N ALA A 1059 32.36 -20.24 27.70
CA ALA A 1059 32.40 -19.89 29.11
C ALA A 1059 32.86 -21.06 30.02
N ALA A 1060 32.53 -22.30 29.67
CA ALA A 1060 32.95 -23.48 30.41
C ALA A 1060 34.48 -23.71 30.41
N LEU A 1061 35.20 -23.11 29.46
CA LEU A 1061 36.65 -23.25 29.30
C LEU A 1061 37.44 -22.07 29.89
N LEU A 1062 36.76 -20.99 30.27
CA LEU A 1062 37.36 -19.76 30.80
C LEU A 1062 37.54 -19.79 32.32
N PRO A 1063 38.57 -19.13 32.88
CA PRO A 1063 38.79 -19.05 34.33
C PRO A 1063 37.70 -18.27 35.06
N ASP A 1064 37.41 -18.66 36.30
CA ASP A 1064 36.52 -17.91 37.20
C ASP A 1064 37.07 -16.51 37.49
N ASP A 1065 36.17 -15.55 37.64
CA ASP A 1065 36.41 -14.12 37.87
C ASP A 1065 37.32 -13.46 36.81
N SER A 1066 37.35 -13.99 35.58
CA SER A 1066 37.96 -13.33 34.42
C SER A 1066 36.96 -12.40 33.73
N GLU A 1067 37.41 -11.24 33.25
CA GLU A 1067 36.55 -10.29 32.52
C GLU A 1067 36.04 -10.90 31.20
N GLU A 1068 36.81 -11.79 30.58
CA GLU A 1068 36.42 -12.55 29.39
C GLU A 1068 35.24 -13.49 29.67
N LEU A 1069 35.24 -14.19 30.82
CA LEU A 1069 34.13 -15.05 31.20
C LEU A 1069 32.85 -14.23 31.45
N ALA A 1070 32.98 -13.10 32.15
CA ALA A 1070 31.85 -12.22 32.43
C ALA A 1070 31.24 -11.65 31.15
N ASP A 1071 32.09 -11.19 30.21
CA ASP A 1071 31.70 -10.70 28.89
C ASP A 1071 30.93 -11.75 28.07
N VAL A 1072 31.51 -12.95 27.90
CA VAL A 1072 30.90 -14.03 27.12
C VAL A 1072 29.54 -14.45 27.67
N VAL A 1073 29.40 -14.56 29.00
CA VAL A 1073 28.13 -14.98 29.62
C VAL A 1073 27.10 -13.84 29.61
N ASN A 1074 27.54 -12.59 29.78
CA ASN A 1074 26.66 -11.42 29.66
C ASN A 1074 26.08 -11.29 28.24
N GLU A 1075 26.92 -11.40 27.20
CA GLU A 1075 26.47 -11.42 25.81
C GLU A 1075 25.50 -12.57 25.52
N ALA A 1076 25.84 -13.78 25.96
CA ALA A 1076 24.94 -14.93 25.83
C ALA A 1076 23.57 -14.66 26.49
N GLY A 1077 23.57 -13.99 27.64
CA GLY A 1077 22.38 -13.52 28.35
C GLY A 1077 21.57 -12.51 27.56
N LEU A 1078 22.21 -11.47 27.03
CA LEU A 1078 21.58 -10.44 26.18
C LEU A 1078 20.90 -11.03 24.96
N TRP A 1079 21.43 -12.12 24.39
CA TRP A 1079 20.86 -12.75 23.20
C TRP A 1079 19.60 -13.59 23.49
N VAL A 1080 19.48 -14.16 24.70
CA VAL A 1080 18.39 -15.10 25.06
C VAL A 1080 17.33 -14.52 26.00
N LYS A 1081 17.65 -13.44 26.73
CA LYS A 1081 16.82 -12.90 27.82
C LYS A 1081 15.37 -12.61 27.44
N ASP A 1082 15.15 -12.12 26.22
CA ASP A 1082 13.82 -11.73 25.74
C ASP A 1082 13.10 -12.88 25.02
N ARG A 1083 13.74 -14.07 24.91
CA ARG A 1083 13.22 -15.27 24.21
C ARG A 1083 12.85 -16.39 25.17
N ASP A 1084 13.72 -16.69 26.13
CA ASP A 1084 13.47 -17.69 27.17
C ASP A 1084 14.09 -17.24 28.50
N GLU A 1085 13.24 -16.67 29.35
CA GLU A 1085 13.62 -16.16 30.68
C GLU A 1085 14.28 -17.26 31.54
N LYS A 1086 13.86 -18.53 31.41
CA LYS A 1086 14.46 -19.64 32.16
C LYS A 1086 15.92 -19.87 31.80
N THR A 1087 16.25 -19.80 30.51
CA THR A 1087 17.65 -19.87 30.06
C THR A 1087 18.42 -18.63 30.49
N GLY A 1088 17.83 -17.43 30.37
CA GLY A 1088 18.44 -16.20 30.90
C GLY A 1088 18.80 -16.32 32.38
N ASN A 1089 17.86 -16.78 33.22
CA ASN A 1089 18.10 -17.03 34.64
C ASN A 1089 19.24 -18.02 34.90
N ARG A 1090 19.39 -19.07 34.08
CA ARG A 1090 20.51 -20.01 34.20
C ARG A 1090 21.85 -19.34 33.91
N TYR A 1091 21.91 -18.43 32.94
CA TYR A 1091 23.13 -17.70 32.62
C TYR A 1091 23.46 -16.66 33.69
N MET A 1092 22.45 -16.04 34.29
CA MET A 1092 22.63 -15.15 35.45
C MET A 1092 23.22 -15.90 36.66
N GLN A 1093 22.83 -17.15 36.90
CA GLN A 1093 23.44 -17.98 37.95
C GLN A 1093 24.92 -18.28 37.68
N ILE A 1094 25.35 -18.31 36.41
CA ILE A 1094 26.78 -18.46 36.05
C ILE A 1094 27.52 -17.16 36.44
N ILE A 1095 26.96 -15.99 36.11
CA ILE A 1095 27.52 -14.68 36.51
C ILE A 1095 27.66 -14.59 38.03
N GLU A 1096 26.60 -14.90 38.79
CA GLU A 1096 26.60 -14.84 40.26
C GLU A 1096 27.68 -15.73 40.88
N ARG A 1097 27.91 -16.91 40.32
CA ARG A 1097 28.84 -17.91 40.89
C ARG A 1097 30.28 -17.72 40.44
N ARG A 1098 30.49 -17.32 39.19
CA ARG A 1098 31.81 -17.36 38.53
C ARG A 1098 32.32 -16.00 38.10
N CYS A 1099 31.53 -14.92 38.18
CA CYS A 1099 31.92 -13.60 37.70
C CYS A 1099 31.70 -12.49 38.73
N SER A 1100 31.35 -12.83 39.99
CA SER A 1100 30.94 -11.86 41.02
C SER A 1100 31.98 -10.78 41.34
N LYS A 1101 33.27 -10.98 41.02
CA LYS A 1101 34.34 -10.01 41.26
C LYS A 1101 34.70 -9.14 40.05
N THR A 1102 34.15 -9.44 38.88
CA THR A 1102 34.40 -8.69 37.63
C THR A 1102 33.62 -7.38 37.59
N GLU A 1103 33.96 -6.47 36.68
CA GLU A 1103 33.19 -5.24 36.47
C GLU A 1103 31.79 -5.54 35.94
N ILE A 1104 31.71 -6.31 34.85
CA ILE A 1104 30.44 -6.71 34.20
C ILE A 1104 29.58 -7.52 35.17
N GLY A 1105 30.16 -8.51 35.85
CA GLY A 1105 29.40 -9.36 36.77
C GLY A 1105 28.85 -8.61 37.99
N ARG A 1106 29.57 -7.62 38.53
CA ARG A 1106 29.02 -6.74 39.58
C ARG A 1106 27.87 -5.89 39.08
N ALA A 1107 27.94 -5.40 37.84
CA ALA A 1107 26.89 -4.60 37.23
C ALA A 1107 25.63 -5.44 36.96
N ASP A 1108 25.78 -6.67 36.44
CA ASP A 1108 24.70 -7.61 36.21
C ASP A 1108 23.96 -7.98 37.50
N ILE A 1109 24.73 -8.31 38.56
CA ILE A 1109 24.17 -8.65 39.87
C ILE A 1109 23.40 -7.46 40.46
N ALA A 1110 23.93 -6.24 40.33
CA ALA A 1110 23.28 -5.04 40.81
C ALA A 1110 21.97 -4.73 40.07
N LYS A 1111 21.90 -5.05 38.77
CA LYS A 1111 20.70 -4.90 37.95
C LYS A 1111 19.72 -6.06 38.10
N HIS A 1112 20.16 -7.17 38.73
CA HIS A 1112 19.48 -8.47 38.69
C HIS A 1112 19.19 -8.96 37.26
N TRP A 1113 19.98 -8.50 36.28
CA TRP A 1113 19.82 -8.81 34.86
C TRP A 1113 21.02 -8.32 34.05
N PHE A 1114 21.18 -8.84 32.83
CA PHE A 1114 22.30 -8.51 31.92
C PHE A 1114 22.41 -7.02 31.56
N VAL A 1115 23.63 -6.50 31.44
CA VAL A 1115 23.95 -5.09 31.12
C VAL A 1115 24.52 -4.92 29.71
N GLU A 1116 24.25 -3.78 29.08
CA GLU A 1116 24.85 -3.39 27.80
C GLU A 1116 26.22 -2.73 28.07
N GLN A 1117 27.20 -3.53 28.48
CA GLN A 1117 28.59 -3.10 28.65
C GLN A 1117 29.48 -3.83 27.65
N GLU A 1118 30.35 -3.10 26.96
CA GLU A 1118 31.34 -3.69 26.06
C GLU A 1118 32.41 -4.42 26.87
N GLY A 1119 32.66 -5.69 26.52
CA GLY A 1119 33.73 -6.49 27.10
C GLY A 1119 34.88 -6.80 26.14
N PRO A 1120 35.96 -7.41 26.64
CA PRO A 1120 37.20 -7.58 25.87
C PRO A 1120 37.06 -8.51 24.66
N TRP A 1121 36.25 -9.57 24.73
CA TRP A 1121 36.08 -10.54 23.66
C TRP A 1121 34.96 -10.13 22.69
N SER A 1122 33.84 -9.64 23.21
CA SER A 1122 32.71 -9.16 22.40
C SER A 1122 33.13 -8.04 21.46
N LYS A 1123 33.95 -7.10 21.94
CA LYS A 1123 34.53 -6.04 21.11
C LYS A 1123 35.41 -6.59 19.98
N THR A 1124 36.34 -7.50 20.30
CA THR A 1124 37.24 -8.09 19.29
C THR A 1124 36.48 -8.91 18.25
N GLU A 1125 35.48 -9.70 18.67
CA GLU A 1125 34.62 -10.45 17.76
C GLU A 1125 33.78 -9.52 16.88
N GLN A 1126 33.24 -8.43 17.43
CA GLN A 1126 32.50 -7.44 16.63
C GLN A 1126 33.36 -6.82 15.53
N GLU A 1127 34.60 -6.43 15.85
CA GLU A 1127 35.56 -5.88 14.88
C GLU A 1127 35.92 -6.92 13.80
N ALA A 1128 36.20 -8.17 14.20
CA ALA A 1128 36.50 -9.27 13.28
C ALA A 1128 35.30 -9.65 12.40
N TYR A 1129 34.08 -9.59 12.94
CA TYR A 1129 32.84 -9.84 12.24
C TYR A 1129 32.59 -8.77 11.16
N GLN A 1130 32.75 -7.49 11.51
CA GLN A 1130 32.61 -6.37 10.58
C GLN A 1130 33.65 -6.42 9.46
N ALA A 1131 34.91 -6.73 9.79
CA ALA A 1131 35.97 -6.88 8.79
C ALA A 1131 35.66 -8.01 7.81
N PHE A 1132 35.24 -9.17 8.31
CA PHE A 1132 34.88 -10.32 7.48
C PHE A 1132 33.70 -10.02 6.55
N HIS A 1133 32.62 -9.41 7.04
CA HIS A 1133 31.46 -9.09 6.19
C HIS A 1133 31.75 -8.02 5.14
N LYS A 1134 32.63 -7.06 5.46
CA LYS A 1134 33.11 -6.08 4.48
C LYS A 1134 33.89 -6.72 3.33
N GLU A 1135 34.59 -7.83 3.56
CA GLU A 1135 35.27 -8.60 2.51
C GLU A 1135 34.31 -9.42 1.64
N LEU A 1136 33.12 -9.74 2.16
CA LEU A 1136 32.08 -10.50 1.47
C LEU A 1136 31.15 -9.63 0.61
N GLU A 1137 31.16 -8.31 0.80
CA GLU A 1137 30.44 -7.38 -0.06
C GLU A 1137 31.04 -7.43 -1.48
N PRO A 1138 30.24 -7.66 -2.54
CA PRO A 1138 30.75 -7.55 -3.89
C PRO A 1138 31.29 -6.14 -4.11
N ALA A 1139 32.50 -6.02 -4.65
CA ALA A 1139 33.04 -4.75 -5.10
C ALA A 1139 31.98 -4.08 -5.97
N SER A 1140 31.36 -3.00 -5.45
CA SER A 1140 30.32 -2.28 -6.14
C SER A 1140 30.83 -1.97 -7.54
N SER A 1141 30.20 -2.58 -8.55
CA SER A 1141 30.50 -2.32 -9.95
C SER A 1141 30.37 -0.83 -10.17
N THR A 1142 31.51 -0.20 -10.37
CA THR A 1142 31.65 1.10 -10.98
C THR A 1142 31.13 0.95 -12.41
N GLN A 1143 29.87 1.32 -12.66
CA GLN A 1143 29.34 1.68 -13.97
C GLN A 1143 28.06 2.49 -13.85
#